data_AF-A0ABD5UNB4-F1
#
_entry.id   AF-A0ABD5UNB4-F1
#
_cell.length_a   1.000
_cell.length_b   1.000
_cell.length_c   1.000
_cell.angle_alpha   90.00
_cell.angle_beta   90.00
_cell.angle_gamma   90.00
#
_symmetry.space_group_name_H-M   'P 1'
#
loop_
_entity.id
_entity.type
_entity.pdbx_description
1 polymer ?
#
loop_
_entity_poly.entity_id
_entity_poly.type
_entity_poly.pdbx_seq_one_letter_code
_entity_poly.pdbx_strand_id
1 'polypeptide(L)'
;MKYHDRLREILPGASIEAIETPGNLYKITRGRSKGSDSTLLVRFLEPGDDERELLEVDNKELEVLFYDDDINRWNIQLIWAVVDRELKDDVRQDLEQDTRYALRRSVDELDLPVFLAPISEVKSEIQAVEETFDRGELIQNIIDENLTFLFEKDKTTREDRLKRLKENNPSEANQPAPVEASTQEGIIDEINLGSEYRQNASKRSISPDRLTLLHGKNGSGKTSLLDGTTLSMVGQSKRDEQRSSHYQDLKVSLVNEAGEVTKLSNQPGKVKQRIAGWYGYRPTGPADRHLEFYRVNYHEAGATTRFLETGSDQDLEETIQRYLYGDKLTEARDEKEKLEKEAYSKISDLEDEITDLEEQRSTKEQQLEKVQASYSKATTAAGNLSSVTRKLVQVPSSTNQEDETEEEPQWTESWRLWEDRYTRIQIGIDTLDTTQPSYTIEGLQTTFENKISELTTQREILREIERLEQEIATLGNLRNKFDTSPWDTLSPSSTFAAAILSSRGIRLSDLQLLADELGKLEEPINADTVAEWVTTVEAQFENRRAKLEARKVALDDDTEHQANREELHAEIQTLTDQFLSISESIEYCPACYANQTNKSLREREQPTDFFQEKNGIPNALRSHLASVDDALTILGEDSWEDISHTIDSRYGSICGLADLRELLSFAIGASRSETLPTTTEDSVSLLGERLQEADGIRLETADLATHIQEIREVDERKRTESMERVPRYDPGDEYVGDVIQDVVEHLDKLQVADSLLSDHIPSIHWDDEVDIVSDRRILEQTLNDIEESSALVNSVTSLREQITDYEQKIDALLKMEDSSGITA
;
A
#
# COMPACT_ATOMS: atom_id res chain seq x y z
N MET A 1 -1.38 -66.80 7.45
CA MET A 1 -0.77 -68.02 6.85
C MET A 1 0.54 -67.72 6.15
N LYS A 2 0.61 -66.78 5.17
CA LYS A 2 1.83 -66.41 4.43
C LYS A 2 3.10 -66.24 5.29
N TYR A 3 3.09 -65.37 6.31
CA TYR A 3 4.29 -65.06 7.11
C TYR A 3 4.69 -66.14 8.10
N HIS A 4 3.72 -66.88 8.65
CA HIS A 4 3.98 -68.01 9.52
C HIS A 4 4.74 -69.14 8.80
N ASP A 5 4.38 -69.41 7.54
CA ASP A 5 5.08 -70.42 6.73
C ASP A 5 6.50 -69.94 6.36
N ARG A 6 6.68 -68.65 6.03
CA ARG A 6 8.01 -68.05 5.81
C ARG A 6 8.91 -68.15 7.03
N LEU A 7 8.41 -67.87 8.23
CA LEU A 7 9.19 -68.01 9.47
C LEU A 7 9.59 -69.47 9.75
N ARG A 8 8.77 -70.46 9.36
CA ARG A 8 9.11 -71.88 9.47
C ARG A 8 10.22 -72.29 8.49
N GLU A 9 10.25 -71.70 7.29
CA GLU A 9 11.33 -71.91 6.33
C GLU A 9 12.65 -71.35 6.84
N ILE A 10 12.64 -70.13 7.41
CA ILE A 10 13.84 -69.49 7.97
C ILE A 10 14.34 -70.23 9.22
N LEU A 11 13.43 -70.69 10.09
CA LEU A 11 13.75 -71.32 11.37
C LEU A 11 13.14 -72.73 11.51
N PRO A 12 13.70 -73.75 10.83
CA PRO A 12 13.21 -75.11 10.92
C PRO A 12 13.39 -75.65 12.35
N GLY A 13 12.28 -75.91 13.05
CA GLY A 13 12.26 -76.49 14.39
C GLY A 13 12.04 -75.51 15.55
N ALA A 14 11.84 -74.21 15.29
CA ALA A 14 11.40 -73.26 16.31
C ALA A 14 9.90 -73.39 16.60
N SER A 15 9.48 -73.10 17.85
CA SER A 15 8.05 -72.96 18.18
C SER A 15 7.60 -71.57 17.78
N ILE A 16 6.66 -71.49 16.83
CA ILE A 16 6.14 -70.23 16.29
C ILE A 16 4.65 -70.15 16.60
N GLU A 17 4.24 -69.07 17.26
CA GLU A 17 2.87 -68.79 17.69
C GLU A 17 2.46 -67.41 17.16
N ALA A 18 1.28 -67.29 16.55
CA ALA A 18 0.74 -65.99 16.16
C ALA A 18 0.06 -65.34 17.37
N ILE A 19 0.36 -64.06 17.64
CA ILE A 19 -0.25 -63.32 18.75
C ILE A 19 -1.50 -62.61 18.22
N GLU A 20 -2.64 -62.77 18.90
CA GLU A 20 -3.91 -62.13 18.55
C GLU A 20 -3.89 -60.61 18.82
N THR A 21 -3.27 -59.86 17.91
CA THR A 21 -3.15 -58.39 17.92
C THR A 21 -3.43 -57.81 16.53
N PRO A 22 -3.73 -56.50 16.40
CA PRO A 22 -3.70 -55.84 15.10
C PRO A 22 -2.36 -56.06 14.37
N GLY A 23 -2.43 -56.34 13.06
CA GLY A 23 -1.28 -56.68 12.22
C GLY A 23 -0.73 -58.10 12.41
N ASN A 24 0.44 -58.37 11.81
CA ASN A 24 1.04 -59.71 11.76
C ASN A 24 2.19 -59.89 12.78
N LEU A 25 1.89 -60.29 14.02
CA LEU A 25 2.89 -60.58 15.07
C LEU A 25 3.05 -62.06 15.35
N TYR A 26 4.30 -62.50 15.48
CA TYR A 26 4.62 -63.88 15.80
C TYR A 26 5.62 -63.95 16.95
N LYS A 27 5.31 -64.79 17.93
CA LYS A 27 6.21 -65.21 19.01
C LYS A 27 6.98 -66.45 18.58
N ILE A 28 8.29 -66.37 18.70
CA ILE A 28 9.23 -67.43 18.37
C ILE A 28 9.99 -67.80 19.64
N THR A 29 9.84 -69.05 20.07
CA THR A 29 10.59 -69.59 21.21
C THR A 29 11.66 -70.54 20.69
N ARG A 30 12.93 -70.24 20.99
CA ARG A 30 14.08 -71.09 20.63
C ARG A 30 14.64 -71.78 21.87
N GLY A 31 14.66 -73.11 21.84
CA GLY A 31 15.29 -73.94 22.86
C GLY A 31 16.82 -73.78 22.86
N ARG A 32 17.42 -73.42 23.99
CA ARG A 32 18.90 -73.38 24.13
C ARG A 32 19.43 -74.66 24.80
N SER A 33 20.55 -75.18 24.30
CA SER A 33 21.16 -76.43 24.82
C SER A 33 21.68 -76.31 26.26
N LYS A 34 22.02 -75.09 26.71
CA LYS A 34 22.36 -74.74 28.10
C LYS A 34 21.92 -73.30 28.41
N GLY A 35 20.71 -73.12 28.93
CA GLY A 35 20.20 -71.83 29.36
C GLY A 35 18.68 -71.75 29.25
N SER A 36 18.09 -70.65 29.72
CA SER A 36 16.68 -70.32 29.46
C SER A 36 16.46 -69.99 27.98
N ASP A 37 15.26 -70.33 27.50
CA ASP A 37 14.86 -70.10 26.12
C ASP A 37 14.90 -68.61 25.76
N SER A 38 15.25 -68.29 24.52
CA SER A 38 15.16 -66.92 24.00
C SER A 38 13.80 -66.71 23.35
N THR A 39 13.13 -65.63 23.76
CA THR A 39 11.83 -65.20 23.23
C THR A 39 12.05 -64.09 22.22
N LEU A 40 11.66 -64.34 20.97
CA LEU A 40 11.75 -63.39 19.87
C LEU A 40 10.35 -63.08 19.36
N LEU A 41 10.02 -61.81 19.21
CA LEU A 41 8.84 -61.33 18.51
C LEU A 41 9.24 -60.85 17.11
N VAL A 42 8.47 -61.24 16.10
CA VAL A 42 8.63 -60.74 14.73
C VAL A 42 7.31 -60.15 14.26
N ARG A 43 7.32 -58.86 13.95
CA ARG A 43 6.22 -58.15 13.32
C ARG A 43 6.51 -57.92 11.85
N PHE A 44 5.57 -58.25 10.98
CA PHE A 44 5.61 -57.83 9.58
C PHE A 44 4.86 -56.52 9.41
N LEU A 45 5.53 -55.51 8.85
CA LEU A 45 4.98 -54.18 8.55
C LEU A 45 4.66 -54.08 7.05
N GLU A 46 3.39 -54.10 6.70
CA GLU A 46 2.90 -54.05 5.32
C GLU A 46 2.68 -52.59 4.84
N PRO A 47 2.66 -52.34 3.52
CA PRO A 47 2.29 -51.03 2.98
C PRO A 47 0.86 -50.63 3.40
N GLY A 48 0.75 -49.58 4.22
CA GLY A 48 -0.52 -49.05 4.73
C GLY A 48 -0.78 -49.31 6.22
N ASP A 49 0.09 -50.05 6.90
CA ASP A 49 0.07 -50.18 8.36
C ASP A 49 0.46 -48.85 9.05
N ASP A 50 -0.23 -48.50 10.15
CA ASP A 50 0.16 -47.40 11.03
C ASP A 50 1.22 -47.88 12.04
N GLU A 51 2.47 -47.45 11.87
CA GLU A 51 3.60 -47.93 12.66
C GLU A 51 3.49 -47.50 14.13
N ARG A 52 2.85 -46.35 14.40
CA ARG A 52 2.71 -45.83 15.77
C ARG A 52 1.64 -46.59 16.53
N GLU A 53 0.52 -46.92 15.89
CA GLU A 53 -0.51 -47.76 16.48
C GLU A 53 0.04 -49.16 16.81
N LEU A 54 0.80 -49.76 15.88
CA LEU A 54 1.40 -51.08 16.08
C LEU A 54 2.50 -51.06 17.17
N LEU A 55 3.28 -49.98 17.28
CA LEU A 55 4.26 -49.80 18.35
C LEU A 55 3.61 -49.81 19.74
N GLU A 56 2.46 -49.14 19.92
CA GLU A 56 1.74 -49.17 21.20
C GLU A 56 1.23 -50.57 21.56
N VAL A 57 0.76 -51.31 20.56
CA VAL A 57 0.30 -52.70 20.70
C VAL A 57 1.48 -53.60 21.09
N ASP A 58 2.60 -53.50 20.38
CA ASP A 58 3.79 -54.31 20.64
C ASP A 58 4.40 -54.00 22.01
N ASN A 59 4.38 -52.73 22.45
CA ASN A 59 4.83 -52.32 23.78
C ASN A 59 4.03 -52.99 24.90
N LYS A 60 2.71 -53.11 24.76
CA LYS A 60 1.85 -53.79 25.74
C LYS A 60 2.19 -55.28 25.82
N GLU A 61 2.43 -55.91 24.68
CA GLU A 61 2.82 -57.33 24.65
C GLU A 61 4.20 -57.54 25.27
N LEU A 62 5.17 -56.67 24.96
CA LEU A 62 6.49 -56.69 25.56
C LEU A 62 6.45 -56.51 27.09
N GLU A 63 5.60 -55.61 27.59
CA GLU A 63 5.41 -55.41 29.03
C GLU A 63 4.88 -56.68 29.70
N VAL A 64 3.90 -57.36 29.09
CA VAL A 64 3.38 -58.64 29.57
C VAL A 64 4.47 -59.71 29.62
N LEU A 65 5.25 -59.87 28.55
CA LEU A 65 6.36 -60.83 28.50
C LEU A 65 7.48 -60.49 29.50
N PHE A 66 7.73 -59.20 29.74
CA PHE A 66 8.77 -58.74 30.64
C PHE A 66 8.44 -59.02 32.11
N TYR A 67 7.17 -59.06 32.49
CA TYR A 67 6.76 -59.40 33.86
C TYR A 67 6.44 -60.90 34.06
N ASP A 68 6.57 -61.72 33.01
CA ASP A 68 6.49 -63.17 33.12
C ASP A 68 7.72 -63.73 33.85
N ASP A 69 7.49 -64.58 34.85
CA ASP A 69 8.53 -65.19 35.69
C ASP A 69 9.20 -66.38 34.99
N ASP A 70 8.55 -66.97 33.98
CA ASP A 70 9.09 -68.09 33.20
C ASP A 70 9.97 -67.62 32.04
N ILE A 71 9.98 -66.32 31.73
CA ILE A 71 10.75 -65.72 30.64
C ILE A 71 12.01 -65.03 31.18
N ASN A 72 13.13 -65.24 30.49
CA ASN A 72 14.33 -64.48 30.76
C ASN A 72 14.20 -63.06 30.21
N ARG A 73 13.81 -62.14 31.10
CA ARG A 73 13.58 -60.70 30.85
C ARG A 73 14.75 -60.00 30.16
N TRP A 74 15.97 -60.54 30.28
CA TRP A 74 17.17 -59.99 29.66
C TRP A 74 17.37 -60.40 28.19
N ASN A 75 16.52 -61.28 27.65
CA ASN A 75 16.66 -61.89 26.31
C ASN A 75 15.38 -61.80 25.46
N ILE A 76 14.52 -60.80 25.72
CA ILE A 76 13.36 -60.52 24.87
C ILE A 76 13.81 -59.65 23.69
N GLN A 77 13.45 -60.04 22.48
CA GLN A 77 13.76 -59.31 21.24
C GLN A 77 12.49 -59.04 20.44
N LEU A 78 12.40 -57.89 19.77
CA LEU A 78 11.34 -57.52 18.83
C LEU A 78 11.95 -57.07 17.50
N ILE A 79 11.51 -57.66 16.40
CA ILE A 79 11.96 -57.33 15.05
C ILE A 79 10.76 -56.88 14.22
N TRP A 80 10.84 -55.69 13.62
CA TRP A 80 9.93 -55.24 12.58
C TRP A 80 10.51 -55.54 11.21
N ALA A 81 9.96 -56.54 10.53
CA ALA A 81 10.28 -56.89 9.15
C ALA A 81 9.46 -56.02 8.18
N VAL A 82 10.12 -55.11 7.47
CA VAL A 82 9.51 -54.13 6.58
C VAL A 82 9.28 -54.73 5.20
N VAL A 83 8.03 -54.72 4.73
CA VAL A 83 7.63 -55.38 3.48
C VAL A 83 7.40 -54.34 2.39
N ASP A 84 8.13 -54.46 1.26
CA ASP A 84 7.94 -53.71 0.02
C ASP A 84 7.83 -52.17 0.21
N ARG A 85 8.56 -51.61 1.18
CA ARG A 85 8.66 -50.17 1.44
C ARG A 85 9.92 -49.81 2.23
N GLU A 86 10.35 -48.56 2.15
CA GLU A 86 11.37 -48.01 3.05
C GLU A 86 10.70 -47.31 4.24
N LEU A 87 11.21 -47.56 5.44
CA LEU A 87 10.84 -46.79 6.63
C LEU A 87 11.57 -45.44 6.59
N LYS A 88 10.86 -44.36 6.88
CA LYS A 88 11.49 -43.06 7.14
C LYS A 88 12.34 -43.15 8.41
N ASP A 89 13.45 -42.41 8.42
CA ASP A 89 14.44 -42.47 9.52
C ASP A 89 13.85 -42.07 10.87
N ASP A 90 12.92 -41.11 10.90
CA ASP A 90 12.22 -40.68 12.12
C ASP A 90 11.36 -41.81 12.71
N VAL A 91 10.63 -42.52 11.85
CA VAL A 91 9.80 -43.67 12.25
C VAL A 91 10.68 -44.84 12.70
N ARG A 92 11.77 -45.13 11.98
CA ARG A 92 12.75 -46.16 12.37
C ARG A 92 13.32 -45.87 13.76
N GLN A 93 13.67 -44.62 14.02
CA GLN A 93 14.19 -44.20 15.33
C GLN A 93 13.15 -44.39 16.44
N ASP A 94 11.90 -43.97 16.22
CA ASP A 94 10.80 -44.13 17.19
C ASP A 94 10.58 -45.60 17.58
N LEU A 95 10.66 -46.52 16.60
CA LEU A 95 10.50 -47.95 16.83
C LEU A 95 11.65 -48.54 17.66
N GLU A 96 12.90 -48.17 17.35
CA GLU A 96 14.09 -48.83 17.91
C GLU A 96 14.60 -48.25 19.23
N GLN A 97 14.23 -47.00 19.57
CA GLN A 97 14.84 -46.27 20.68
C GLN A 97 14.47 -46.82 22.08
N ASP A 98 13.28 -47.40 22.28
CA ASP A 98 12.82 -47.83 23.61
C ASP A 98 13.28 -49.27 23.96
N THR A 99 14.40 -49.40 24.66
CA THR A 99 14.92 -50.72 25.09
C THR A 99 14.40 -51.19 26.45
N ARG A 100 13.35 -50.57 27.02
CA ARG A 100 12.90 -50.84 28.40
C ARG A 100 12.49 -52.29 28.63
N TYR A 101 11.83 -52.90 27.65
CA TYR A 101 11.24 -54.24 27.76
C TYR A 101 11.86 -55.28 26.83
N ALA A 102 12.50 -54.86 25.73
CA ALA A 102 13.13 -55.75 24.75
C ALA A 102 14.19 -55.02 23.92
N LEU A 103 15.07 -55.79 23.27
CA LEU A 103 15.93 -55.30 22.20
C LEU A 103 15.13 -55.20 20.91
N ARG A 104 15.14 -54.03 20.26
CA ARG A 104 14.26 -53.74 19.12
C ARG A 104 15.03 -53.36 17.87
N ARG A 105 14.61 -53.91 16.71
CA ARG A 105 15.23 -53.63 15.40
C ARG A 105 14.20 -53.64 14.28
N SER A 106 14.38 -52.76 13.31
CA SER A 106 13.73 -52.82 12.01
C SER A 106 14.71 -53.38 10.97
N VAL A 107 14.22 -54.27 10.12
CA VAL A 107 15.01 -54.87 9.03
C VAL A 107 14.12 -54.98 7.80
N ASP A 108 14.71 -54.88 6.62
CA ASP A 108 13.99 -55.25 5.41
C ASP A 108 13.65 -56.74 5.45
N GLU A 109 12.46 -57.06 4.99
CA GLU A 109 11.93 -58.42 5.10
C GLU A 109 12.74 -59.45 4.28
N LEU A 110 13.45 -58.97 3.25
CA LEU A 110 14.41 -59.75 2.46
C LEU A 110 15.65 -60.14 3.26
N ASP A 111 16.09 -59.31 4.22
CA ASP A 111 17.29 -59.53 5.03
C ASP A 111 17.02 -60.28 6.34
N LEU A 112 15.74 -60.43 6.69
CA LEU A 112 15.30 -61.17 7.88
C LEU A 112 15.94 -62.57 8.01
N PRO A 113 16.14 -63.39 6.94
CA PRO A 113 16.81 -64.68 7.06
C PRO A 113 18.25 -64.58 7.54
N VAL A 114 19.02 -63.63 7.00
CA VAL A 114 20.43 -63.39 7.38
C VAL A 114 20.50 -62.91 8.82
N PHE A 115 19.61 -61.99 9.21
CA PHE A 115 19.56 -61.46 10.57
C PHE A 115 19.24 -62.53 11.62
N LEU A 116 18.41 -63.51 11.28
CA LEU A 116 17.98 -64.58 12.19
C LEU A 116 18.92 -65.79 12.23
N ALA A 117 19.91 -65.85 11.34
CA ALA A 117 20.87 -66.94 11.18
C ALA A 117 21.87 -67.03 12.34
N PRO A 118 22.43 -68.22 12.63
CA PRO A 118 23.51 -68.36 13.61
C PRO A 118 24.79 -67.62 13.20
N ILE A 119 25.47 -66.97 14.17
CA ILE A 119 26.77 -66.27 13.95
C ILE A 119 27.82 -67.14 13.24
N SER A 120 27.77 -68.47 13.42
CA SER A 120 28.70 -69.40 12.75
C SER A 120 28.59 -69.40 11.23
N GLU A 121 27.42 -69.08 10.67
CA GLU A 121 27.20 -68.97 9.22
C GLU A 121 27.73 -67.64 8.68
N VAL A 122 27.59 -66.56 9.47
CA VAL A 122 28.07 -65.21 9.13
C VAL A 122 29.60 -65.10 9.18
N LYS A 123 30.27 -65.89 10.03
CA LYS A 123 31.74 -65.83 10.19
C LYS A 123 32.50 -66.10 8.90
N SER A 124 32.04 -67.05 8.09
CA SER A 124 32.65 -67.35 6.77
C SER A 124 32.45 -66.22 5.77
N GLU A 125 31.31 -65.53 5.82
CA GLU A 125 31.03 -64.40 4.93
C GLU A 125 31.88 -63.18 5.30
N ILE A 126 32.00 -62.88 6.59
CA ILE A 126 32.88 -61.79 7.08
C ILE A 126 34.33 -62.06 6.65
N GLN A 127 34.81 -63.29 6.79
CA GLN A 127 36.16 -63.64 6.37
C GLN A 127 36.37 -63.47 4.86
N ALA A 128 35.37 -63.80 4.04
CA ALA A 128 35.44 -63.58 2.59
C ALA A 128 35.47 -62.09 2.20
N VAL A 129 34.75 -61.24 2.93
CA VAL A 129 34.82 -59.77 2.76
C VAL A 129 36.19 -59.23 3.16
N GLU A 130 36.75 -59.70 4.29
CA GLU A 130 38.10 -59.30 4.73
C GLU A 130 39.19 -59.72 3.73
N GLU A 131 39.03 -60.86 3.05
CA GLU A 131 39.98 -61.34 2.03
C GLU A 131 39.90 -60.58 0.69
N THR A 132 38.78 -59.93 0.40
CA THR A 132 38.53 -59.23 -0.88
C THR A 132 38.68 -57.72 -0.81
N PHE A 133 38.52 -57.13 0.38
CA PHE A 133 38.57 -55.69 0.57
C PHE A 133 40.02 -55.21 0.82
N ASP A 134 40.64 -54.58 -0.19
CA ASP A 134 41.91 -53.86 -0.04
C ASP A 134 41.68 -52.34 0.04
N ARG A 135 41.82 -51.81 1.26
CA ARG A 135 41.74 -50.37 1.54
C ARG A 135 42.77 -49.55 0.75
N GLY A 136 43.96 -50.08 0.50
CA GLY A 136 45.01 -49.42 -0.26
C GLY A 136 44.63 -49.25 -1.73
N GLU A 137 44.04 -50.29 -2.33
CA GLU A 137 43.52 -50.26 -3.70
C GLU A 137 42.41 -49.21 -3.86
N LEU A 138 41.47 -49.14 -2.91
CA LEU A 138 40.41 -48.12 -2.91
C LEU A 138 40.96 -46.69 -2.88
N ILE A 139 41.96 -46.42 -2.04
CA ILE A 139 42.61 -45.10 -1.97
C ILE A 139 43.31 -44.77 -3.29
N GLN A 140 43.98 -45.77 -3.90
CA GLN A 140 44.66 -45.58 -5.18
C GLN A 140 43.66 -45.26 -6.29
N ASN A 141 42.52 -45.95 -6.35
CA ASN A 141 41.46 -45.66 -7.33
C ASN A 141 40.92 -44.23 -7.19
N ILE A 142 40.71 -43.72 -5.98
CA ILE A 142 40.27 -42.32 -5.76
C ILE A 142 41.32 -41.32 -6.24
N ILE A 143 42.61 -41.64 -6.08
CA ILE A 143 43.71 -40.80 -6.56
C ILE A 143 43.76 -40.81 -8.09
N ASP A 144 43.64 -41.99 -8.71
CA ASP A 144 43.69 -42.18 -10.16
C ASP A 144 42.53 -41.47 -10.87
N GLU A 145 41.36 -41.36 -10.21
CA GLU A 145 40.21 -40.58 -10.66
C GLU A 145 40.30 -39.08 -10.35
N ASN A 146 41.48 -38.57 -9.95
CA ASN A 146 41.73 -37.17 -9.61
C ASN A 146 40.87 -36.60 -8.44
N LEU A 147 40.28 -37.47 -7.62
CA LEU A 147 39.42 -37.08 -6.49
C LEU A 147 40.21 -36.85 -5.19
N THR A 148 41.53 -36.64 -5.29
CA THR A 148 42.42 -36.46 -4.13
C THR A 148 42.04 -35.24 -3.27
N PHE A 149 41.37 -34.23 -3.85
CA PHE A 149 40.90 -33.06 -3.13
C PHE A 149 39.89 -33.39 -2.01
N LEU A 150 39.21 -34.56 -2.08
CA LEU A 150 38.32 -35.04 -1.03
C LEU A 150 39.05 -35.24 0.32
N PHE A 151 40.36 -35.48 0.27
CA PHE A 151 41.20 -35.65 1.46
C PHE A 151 41.81 -34.33 1.99
N GLU A 152 41.54 -33.19 1.35
CA GLU A 152 42.18 -31.90 1.65
C GLU A 152 41.33 -30.95 2.51
N LYS A 153 40.38 -31.48 3.29
CA LYS A 153 39.41 -30.71 4.06
C LYS A 153 40.01 -29.59 4.91
N ASP A 154 41.18 -29.83 5.50
CA ASP A 154 41.88 -28.88 6.38
C ASP A 154 42.65 -27.76 5.64
N LYS A 155 42.84 -27.89 4.32
CA LYS A 155 43.69 -27.00 3.52
C LYS A 155 42.93 -26.17 2.49
N THR A 156 41.73 -26.59 2.13
CA THR A 156 40.93 -25.97 1.06
C THR A 156 39.53 -25.66 1.56
N THR A 157 38.87 -24.67 0.96
CA THR A 157 37.45 -24.43 1.20
C THR A 157 36.59 -25.40 0.37
N ARG A 158 35.31 -25.55 0.71
CA ARG A 158 34.38 -26.37 -0.08
C ARG A 158 34.17 -25.79 -1.49
N GLU A 159 34.12 -24.47 -1.61
CA GLU A 159 34.03 -23.77 -2.89
C GLU A 159 35.24 -24.05 -3.78
N ASP A 160 36.45 -24.04 -3.22
CA ASP A 160 37.66 -24.40 -3.97
C ASP A 160 37.61 -25.85 -4.46
N ARG A 161 37.11 -26.78 -3.63
CA ARG A 161 36.96 -28.19 -4.00
C ARG A 161 35.90 -28.38 -5.08
N LEU A 162 34.77 -27.68 -4.98
CA LEU A 162 33.73 -27.71 -6.01
C LEU A 162 34.23 -27.12 -7.33
N LYS A 163 35.01 -26.04 -7.27
CA LYS A 163 35.66 -25.46 -8.45
C LYS A 163 36.63 -26.45 -9.10
N ARG A 164 37.42 -27.18 -8.31
CA ARG A 164 38.30 -28.23 -8.83
C ARG A 164 37.55 -29.40 -9.46
N LEU A 165 36.41 -29.80 -8.86
CA LEU A 165 35.52 -30.79 -9.45
C LEU A 165 35.03 -30.34 -10.84
N LYS A 166 34.66 -29.05 -10.99
CA LYS A 166 34.28 -28.46 -12.28
C LYS A 166 35.41 -28.40 -13.30
N GLU A 167 36.63 -28.08 -12.86
CA GLU A 167 37.79 -27.92 -13.74
C GLU A 167 38.50 -29.24 -14.07
N ASN A 168 38.09 -30.35 -13.46
CA ASN A 168 38.72 -31.67 -13.54
C ASN A 168 40.26 -31.61 -13.37
N ASN A 169 40.73 -30.75 -12.46
CA ASN A 169 42.13 -30.40 -12.31
C ASN A 169 42.81 -31.28 -11.24
N PRO A 170 43.85 -32.06 -11.57
CA PRO A 170 44.57 -32.87 -10.61
C PRO A 170 45.33 -32.01 -9.58
N SER A 171 45.20 -32.34 -8.30
CA SER A 171 46.02 -31.74 -7.23
C SER A 171 47.35 -32.48 -7.11
N GLU A 172 48.48 -31.76 -7.08
CA GLU A 172 49.78 -32.29 -6.62
C GLU A 172 49.77 -32.44 -5.08
N ALA A 173 49.00 -33.40 -4.57
CA ALA A 173 48.98 -33.69 -3.14
C ALA A 173 49.80 -34.94 -2.80
N ASN A 174 50.64 -34.81 -1.78
CA ASN A 174 51.44 -35.90 -1.24
C ASN A 174 50.55 -37.10 -0.86
N GLN A 175 50.92 -38.27 -1.40
CA GLN A 175 50.31 -39.55 -1.03
C GLN A 175 50.10 -39.65 0.48
N PRO A 176 48.93 -40.10 0.96
CA PRO A 176 48.77 -40.43 2.36
C PRO A 176 49.84 -41.47 2.72
N ALA A 177 50.72 -41.13 3.67
CA ALA A 177 51.78 -42.04 4.09
C ALA A 177 51.17 -43.38 4.49
N PRO A 178 51.66 -44.51 3.94
CA PRO A 178 51.17 -45.82 4.33
C PRO A 178 51.31 -45.96 5.85
N VAL A 179 50.22 -46.35 6.50
CA VAL A 179 50.27 -46.71 7.92
C VAL A 179 51.01 -48.04 7.98
N GLU A 180 52.30 -48.02 8.29
CA GLU A 180 53.01 -49.24 8.65
C GLU A 180 52.26 -49.88 9.82
N ALA A 181 51.61 -51.02 9.56
CA ALA A 181 50.91 -51.80 10.56
C ALA A 181 51.93 -52.28 11.59
N SER A 182 52.06 -51.58 12.72
CA SER A 182 52.76 -52.15 13.86
C SER A 182 51.80 -53.11 14.55
N THR A 183 51.91 -54.38 14.20
CA THR A 183 51.25 -55.53 14.81
C THR A 183 51.70 -55.70 16.27
N GLN A 184 51.18 -54.87 17.17
CA GLN A 184 51.22 -55.15 18.61
C GLN A 184 49.92 -55.87 18.98
N GLU A 185 49.77 -57.11 18.53
CA GLU A 185 48.70 -58.01 18.93
C GLU A 185 49.07 -58.69 20.26
N GLY A 186 48.15 -58.72 21.21
CA GLY A 186 48.35 -59.43 22.47
C GLY A 186 47.30 -59.12 23.54
N ILE A 187 47.17 -60.03 24.51
CA ILE A 187 46.32 -59.87 25.69
C ILE A 187 47.12 -59.25 26.83
N ILE A 188 46.45 -58.58 27.77
CA ILE A 188 47.12 -57.96 28.93
C ILE A 188 47.76 -59.05 29.79
N ASP A 189 49.08 -58.98 29.96
CA ASP A 189 49.89 -59.91 30.74
C ASP A 189 50.08 -59.42 32.19
N GLU A 190 50.45 -58.16 32.36
CA GLU A 190 50.57 -57.51 33.66
C GLU A 190 50.15 -56.04 33.57
N ILE A 191 49.46 -55.56 34.60
CA ILE A 191 49.24 -54.13 34.87
C ILE A 191 49.84 -53.80 36.25
N ASN A 192 50.56 -52.68 36.31
CA ASN A 192 51.08 -52.09 37.53
C ASN A 192 50.83 -50.58 37.50
N LEU A 193 50.03 -50.07 38.46
CA LEU A 193 49.63 -48.67 38.56
C LEU A 193 50.75 -47.73 39.04
N GLY A 194 51.95 -48.24 39.29
CA GLY A 194 53.04 -47.43 39.82
C GLY A 194 52.73 -46.94 41.23
N SER A 195 53.22 -45.77 41.62
CA SER A 195 52.99 -45.08 42.89
C SER A 195 52.20 -43.78 42.70
N GLU A 196 52.25 -43.19 41.51
CA GLU A 196 51.66 -41.88 41.21
C GLU A 196 50.18 -41.97 40.83
N TYR A 197 49.80 -42.94 40.00
CA TYR A 197 48.43 -43.08 39.51
C TYR A 197 47.50 -43.64 40.60
N ARG A 198 46.44 -42.89 40.94
CA ARG A 198 45.42 -43.24 41.96
C ARG A 198 46.03 -43.83 43.24
N GLN A 199 46.78 -43.01 43.97
CA GLN A 199 47.60 -43.37 45.15
C GLN A 199 46.89 -44.24 46.20
N ASN A 200 45.58 -44.05 46.40
CA ASN A 200 44.79 -44.75 47.42
C ASN A 200 44.32 -46.16 47.01
N ALA A 201 44.67 -46.67 45.82
CA ALA A 201 44.32 -48.03 45.41
C ALA A 201 45.04 -49.08 46.27
N SER A 202 44.28 -49.94 46.96
CA SER A 202 44.84 -50.95 47.87
C SER A 202 45.56 -52.10 47.14
N LYS A 203 45.13 -52.45 45.93
CA LYS A 203 45.84 -53.37 45.03
C LYS A 203 46.31 -52.60 43.81
N ARG A 204 47.63 -52.66 43.54
CA ARG A 204 48.30 -51.84 42.52
C ARG A 204 48.84 -52.62 41.33
N SER A 205 48.92 -53.95 41.43
CA SER A 205 49.27 -54.81 40.29
C SER A 205 48.41 -56.06 40.20
N ILE A 206 48.23 -56.55 38.96
CA ILE A 206 47.62 -57.84 38.66
C ILE A 206 48.20 -58.40 37.35
N SER A 207 48.37 -59.71 37.31
CA SER A 207 48.62 -60.49 36.08
C SER A 207 47.34 -61.29 35.79
N PRO A 208 46.44 -60.80 34.92
CA PRO A 208 45.17 -61.45 34.67
C PRO A 208 45.33 -62.69 33.77
N ASP A 209 44.56 -63.74 34.05
CA ASP A 209 44.32 -64.85 33.12
C ASP A 209 43.24 -64.46 32.09
N ARG A 210 43.07 -65.30 31.04
CA ARG A 210 42.05 -65.14 29.97
C ARG A 210 40.64 -64.81 30.49
N LEU A 211 40.28 -65.33 31.66
CA LEU A 211 39.06 -64.96 32.37
C LEU A 211 39.40 -64.66 33.82
N THR A 212 39.27 -63.40 34.22
CA THR A 212 39.59 -62.94 35.58
C THR A 212 38.43 -62.13 36.17
N LEU A 213 37.85 -62.59 37.29
CA LEU A 213 36.82 -61.85 38.02
C LEU A 213 37.43 -60.95 39.10
N LEU A 214 37.20 -59.63 39.00
CA LEU A 214 37.62 -58.66 40.01
C LEU A 214 36.47 -58.35 40.98
N HIS A 215 36.55 -58.84 42.22
CA HIS A 215 35.55 -58.58 43.26
C HIS A 215 36.16 -57.93 44.52
N GLY A 216 35.36 -57.16 45.27
CA GLY A 216 35.80 -56.48 46.50
C GLY A 216 34.97 -55.24 46.83
N LYS A 217 35.20 -54.65 48.01
CA LYS A 217 34.51 -53.43 48.46
C LYS A 217 34.75 -52.25 47.51
N ASN A 218 33.85 -51.27 47.50
CA ASN A 218 34.05 -50.02 46.76
C ASN A 218 35.32 -49.29 47.25
N GLY A 219 36.08 -48.70 46.33
CA GLY A 219 37.36 -48.04 46.64
C GLY A 219 38.60 -48.97 46.67
N SER A 220 38.46 -50.28 46.52
CA SER A 220 39.59 -51.24 46.55
C SER A 220 40.51 -51.22 45.31
N GLY A 221 40.33 -50.26 44.39
CA GLY A 221 41.15 -50.14 43.19
C GLY A 221 40.70 -50.96 41.96
N LYS A 222 39.54 -51.63 41.97
CA LYS A 222 39.03 -52.41 40.81
C LYS A 222 38.99 -51.60 39.52
N THR A 223 38.29 -50.46 39.57
CA THR A 223 38.19 -49.54 38.43
C THR A 223 39.50 -48.84 38.15
N SER A 224 40.38 -48.65 39.14
CA SER A 224 41.72 -48.09 38.94
C SER A 224 42.63 -49.01 38.13
N LEU A 225 42.55 -50.33 38.34
CA LEU A 225 43.28 -51.31 37.55
C LEU A 225 42.82 -51.30 36.09
N LEU A 226 41.50 -51.28 35.88
CA LEU A 226 40.91 -51.21 34.53
C LEU A 226 41.22 -49.90 33.81
N ASP A 227 41.01 -48.75 34.47
CA ASP A 227 41.29 -47.44 33.89
C ASP A 227 42.80 -47.24 33.66
N GLY A 228 43.67 -47.77 34.53
CA GLY A 228 45.12 -47.72 34.37
C GLY A 228 45.60 -48.52 33.16
N THR A 229 44.99 -49.67 32.91
CA THR A 229 45.19 -50.42 31.65
C THR A 229 44.80 -49.56 30.46
N THR A 230 43.57 -49.03 30.44
CA THR A 230 43.08 -48.20 29.34
C THR A 230 43.98 -46.98 29.10
N LEU A 231 44.39 -46.30 30.18
CA LEU A 231 45.30 -45.17 30.13
C LEU A 231 46.63 -45.52 29.45
N SER A 232 47.21 -46.68 29.74
CA SER A 232 48.44 -47.14 29.07
C SER A 232 48.20 -47.52 27.60
N MET A 233 47.06 -48.14 27.29
CA MET A 233 46.69 -48.62 25.95
C MET A 233 46.46 -47.45 24.97
N VAL A 234 45.65 -46.47 25.36
CA VAL A 234 45.21 -45.37 24.46
C VAL A 234 45.66 -43.98 24.92
N GLY A 235 46.45 -43.86 25.99
CA GLY A 235 47.07 -42.61 26.42
C GLY A 235 46.22 -41.70 27.28
N GLN A 236 44.91 -41.96 27.37
CA GLN A 236 43.98 -41.21 28.23
C GLN A 236 42.83 -42.11 28.67
N SER A 237 42.31 -41.92 29.89
CA SER A 237 41.11 -42.60 30.36
C SER A 237 39.94 -41.62 30.43
N LYS A 238 38.71 -42.08 30.27
CA LYS A 238 37.48 -41.25 30.30
C LYS A 238 37.33 -40.43 31.59
N ARG A 239 37.95 -40.86 32.69
CA ARG A 239 37.82 -40.28 34.03
C ARG A 239 39.05 -39.51 34.50
N ASP A 240 40.10 -39.44 33.69
CA ASP A 240 41.35 -38.78 34.05
C ASP A 240 41.72 -37.72 33.01
N GLU A 241 41.95 -36.51 33.49
CA GLU A 241 42.36 -35.37 32.66
C GLU A 241 43.84 -35.48 32.27
N GLN A 242 44.64 -36.21 33.04
CA GLN A 242 46.07 -36.41 32.76
C GLN A 242 46.29 -37.55 31.76
N ARG A 243 47.28 -37.35 30.90
CA ARG A 243 47.71 -38.37 29.92
C ARG A 243 48.62 -39.41 30.56
N SER A 244 48.73 -40.59 29.95
CA SER A 244 49.59 -41.66 30.45
C SER A 244 51.07 -41.25 30.58
N SER A 245 51.53 -40.30 29.77
CA SER A 245 52.88 -39.74 29.85
C SER A 245 53.16 -38.99 31.16
N HIS A 246 52.12 -38.59 31.90
CA HIS A 246 52.24 -37.97 33.21
C HIS A 246 52.67 -38.98 34.29
N TYR A 247 52.33 -40.26 34.12
CA TYR A 247 52.59 -41.32 35.09
C TYR A 247 53.73 -42.22 34.61
N GLN A 248 54.96 -41.93 35.05
CA GLN A 248 56.16 -42.62 34.55
C GLN A 248 56.27 -44.08 35.04
N ASP A 249 55.62 -44.39 36.16
CA ASP A 249 55.68 -45.69 36.81
C ASP A 249 54.47 -46.60 36.50
N LEU A 250 53.47 -46.10 35.76
CA LEU A 250 52.39 -46.90 35.19
C LEU A 250 52.95 -47.83 34.10
N LYS A 251 52.84 -49.15 34.32
CA LYS A 251 53.38 -50.17 33.41
C LYS A 251 52.30 -51.18 33.04
N VAL A 252 52.18 -51.44 31.74
CA VAL A 252 51.35 -52.52 31.20
C VAL A 252 52.19 -53.34 30.24
N SER A 253 52.09 -54.66 30.31
CA SER A 253 52.63 -55.58 29.31
C SER A 253 51.51 -56.31 28.58
N LEU A 254 51.75 -56.62 27.31
CA LEU A 254 50.94 -57.50 26.49
C LEU A 254 51.71 -58.80 26.25
N VAL A 255 51.01 -59.92 26.15
CA VAL A 255 51.54 -61.20 25.66
C VAL A 255 50.82 -61.59 24.37
N ASN A 256 51.59 -61.88 23.33
CA ASN A 256 51.04 -62.33 22.04
C ASN A 256 50.77 -63.85 22.03
N GLU A 257 50.20 -64.36 20.95
CA GLU A 257 49.92 -65.81 20.81
C GLU A 257 51.18 -66.69 20.85
N ALA A 258 52.34 -66.12 20.48
CA ALA A 258 53.65 -66.76 20.56
C ALA A 258 54.26 -66.75 21.98
N GLY A 259 53.62 -66.10 22.95
CA GLY A 259 54.09 -65.99 24.33
C GLY A 259 55.14 -64.89 24.57
N GLU A 260 55.38 -64.01 23.60
CA GLU A 260 56.31 -62.89 23.73
C GLU A 260 55.68 -61.73 24.49
N VAL A 261 56.38 -61.24 25.52
CA VAL A 261 55.89 -60.17 26.38
C VAL A 261 56.42 -58.82 25.90
N THR A 262 55.52 -57.92 25.51
CA THR A 262 55.81 -56.56 25.06
C THR A 262 55.39 -55.53 26.12
N LYS A 263 56.34 -54.71 26.59
CA LYS A 263 56.04 -53.60 27.51
C LYS A 263 55.56 -52.38 26.75
N LEU A 264 54.42 -51.84 27.16
CA LEU A 264 53.81 -50.67 26.54
C LEU A 264 54.53 -49.39 26.97
N SER A 265 54.73 -48.49 26.01
CA SER A 265 55.32 -47.17 26.24
C SER A 265 54.22 -46.11 26.41
N ASN A 266 54.32 -45.30 27.46
CA ASN A 266 53.42 -44.17 27.72
C ASN A 266 53.81 -42.89 26.94
N GLN A 267 54.83 -42.96 26.07
CA GLN A 267 55.24 -41.81 25.26
C GLN A 267 54.17 -41.48 24.21
N PRO A 268 53.73 -40.20 24.08
CA PRO A 268 52.61 -39.85 23.21
C PRO A 268 52.74 -40.32 21.76
N GLY A 269 53.93 -40.22 21.16
CA GLY A 269 54.17 -40.70 19.80
C GLY A 269 54.00 -42.21 19.64
N LYS A 270 54.40 -43.01 20.64
CA LYS A 270 54.25 -44.47 20.64
C LYS A 270 52.82 -44.90 20.94
N VAL A 271 52.08 -44.13 21.73
CA VAL A 271 50.64 -44.33 21.92
C VAL A 271 49.90 -44.05 20.60
N LYS A 272 50.17 -42.92 19.92
CA LYS A 272 49.57 -42.61 18.62
C LYS A 272 49.87 -43.68 17.56
N GLN A 273 51.10 -44.20 17.54
CA GLN A 273 51.48 -45.30 16.63
C GLN A 273 50.70 -46.58 16.94
N ARG A 274 50.47 -46.91 18.21
CA ARG A 274 49.70 -48.09 18.62
C ARG A 274 48.22 -47.99 18.28
N ILE A 275 47.59 -46.84 18.55
CA ILE A 275 46.20 -46.57 18.17
C ILE A 275 46.05 -46.70 16.65
N ALA A 276 46.99 -46.15 15.89
CA ALA A 276 47.00 -46.31 14.43
C ALA A 276 47.20 -47.75 13.96
N GLY A 277 47.96 -48.55 14.71
CA GLY A 277 48.13 -49.98 14.43
C GLY A 277 46.85 -50.79 14.68
N TRP A 278 46.09 -50.49 15.73
CA TRP A 278 44.85 -51.24 16.06
C TRP A 278 43.62 -50.78 15.31
N TYR A 279 43.49 -49.48 15.10
CA TYR A 279 42.25 -48.90 14.56
C TYR A 279 42.41 -48.33 13.15
N GLY A 280 43.61 -48.41 12.57
CA GLY A 280 43.84 -48.00 11.18
C GLY A 280 43.80 -46.48 10.92
N TYR A 281 43.72 -45.65 11.97
CA TYR A 281 43.74 -44.19 11.87
C TYR A 281 44.72 -43.55 12.87
N ARG A 282 45.34 -42.43 12.47
CA ARG A 282 46.20 -41.64 13.38
C ARG A 282 45.36 -40.55 14.04
N PRO A 283 45.18 -40.57 15.37
CA PRO A 283 44.45 -39.51 16.06
C PRO A 283 45.04 -38.10 15.78
N THR A 284 44.19 -37.19 15.30
CA THR A 284 44.49 -35.80 14.91
C THR A 284 43.96 -34.76 15.90
N GLY A 285 44.81 -34.35 16.85
CA GLY A 285 44.51 -33.25 17.76
C GLY A 285 45.08 -33.43 19.18
N PRO A 286 44.81 -32.47 20.08
CA PRO A 286 45.10 -32.56 21.51
C PRO A 286 44.02 -33.31 22.30
N ALA A 287 42.93 -33.76 21.66
CA ALA A 287 41.76 -34.32 22.34
C ALA A 287 41.49 -35.80 22.01
N ASP A 288 42.44 -36.50 21.38
CA ASP A 288 42.06 -37.63 20.54
C ASP A 288 41.65 -38.90 21.32
N ARG A 289 40.32 -39.00 21.48
CA ARG A 289 39.42 -40.15 21.24
C ARG A 289 39.96 -41.51 21.65
N HIS A 290 39.66 -41.82 22.90
CA HIS A 290 39.71 -43.16 23.49
C HIS A 290 38.41 -43.95 23.25
N LEU A 291 37.40 -43.35 22.61
CA LEU A 291 36.03 -43.88 22.56
C LEU A 291 35.97 -45.28 21.91
N GLU A 292 36.72 -45.51 20.85
CA GLU A 292 36.79 -46.76 20.10
C GLU A 292 37.27 -47.93 20.99
N PHE A 293 38.24 -47.66 21.89
CA PHE A 293 38.68 -48.64 22.89
C PHE A 293 37.59 -48.93 23.93
N TYR A 294 36.85 -47.90 24.36
CA TYR A 294 35.69 -48.05 25.25
C TYR A 294 34.45 -48.65 24.55
N ARG A 295 34.41 -48.66 23.21
CA ARG A 295 33.34 -49.27 22.40
C ARG A 295 33.58 -50.75 22.18
N VAL A 296 34.83 -51.16 21.92
CA VAL A 296 35.15 -52.55 21.50
C VAL A 296 35.87 -53.38 22.57
N ASN A 297 36.76 -52.75 23.36
CA ASN A 297 37.70 -53.49 24.23
C ASN A 297 37.43 -53.30 25.74
N TYR A 298 36.72 -52.25 26.14
CA TYR A 298 36.44 -51.95 27.55
C TYR A 298 35.01 -51.45 27.76
N HIS A 299 34.13 -52.32 28.26
CA HIS A 299 32.73 -52.00 28.54
C HIS A 299 32.53 -51.61 30.01
N GLU A 300 32.12 -50.36 30.26
CA GLU A 300 31.68 -49.93 31.58
C GLU A 300 30.30 -50.49 31.94
N ALA A 301 29.92 -50.41 33.22
CA ALA A 301 28.58 -50.84 33.65
C ALA A 301 27.49 -50.05 32.89
N GLY A 302 26.60 -50.76 32.19
CA GLY A 302 25.58 -50.16 31.33
C GLY A 302 26.06 -49.71 29.94
N ALA A 303 27.30 -50.05 29.53
CA ALA A 303 27.77 -49.77 28.18
C ALA A 303 27.12 -50.68 27.13
N THR A 304 26.73 -51.90 27.49
CA THR A 304 26.11 -52.86 26.56
C THR A 304 24.74 -52.41 26.04
N THR A 305 23.98 -51.65 26.83
CA THR A 305 22.71 -51.05 26.39
C THR A 305 22.96 -49.86 25.47
N ARG A 306 23.90 -48.97 25.81
CA ARG A 306 24.28 -47.82 24.96
C ARG A 306 24.90 -48.23 23.62
N PHE A 307 25.65 -49.34 23.62
CA PHE A 307 26.21 -49.97 22.42
C PHE A 307 25.12 -50.42 21.41
N LEU A 308 23.88 -50.61 21.87
CA LEU A 308 22.74 -51.03 21.06
C LEU A 308 21.74 -49.90 20.78
N GLU A 309 21.91 -48.72 21.37
CA GLU A 309 21.02 -47.56 21.16
C GLU A 309 21.48 -46.75 19.94
N THR A 310 20.61 -46.67 18.92
CA THR A 310 20.81 -45.87 17.70
C THR A 310 20.82 -44.38 18.06
N GLY A 311 21.87 -43.64 17.66
CA GLY A 311 22.04 -42.22 18.02
C GLY A 311 22.68 -41.96 19.39
N SER A 312 23.21 -42.98 20.08
CA SER A 312 24.06 -42.77 21.25
C SER A 312 25.43 -42.18 20.86
N ASP A 313 26.20 -41.73 21.85
CA ASP A 313 27.62 -41.36 21.69
C ASP A 313 28.53 -42.55 21.28
N GLN A 314 27.94 -43.71 20.97
CA GLN A 314 28.56 -44.98 20.62
C GLN A 314 28.00 -45.60 19.33
N ASP A 315 27.76 -44.79 18.28
CA ASP A 315 27.35 -45.31 16.96
C ASP A 315 28.32 -46.38 16.45
N LEU A 316 27.82 -47.62 16.39
CA LEU A 316 28.56 -48.81 16.01
C LEU A 316 28.86 -48.80 14.51
N GLU A 317 27.95 -48.28 13.70
CA GLU A 317 28.13 -48.25 12.25
C GLU A 317 29.29 -47.32 11.91
N GLU A 318 29.29 -46.10 12.46
CA GLU A 318 30.40 -45.14 12.29
C GLU A 318 31.74 -45.74 12.78
N THR A 319 31.72 -46.51 13.86
CA THR A 319 32.93 -47.18 14.40
C THR A 319 33.45 -48.26 13.47
N ILE A 320 32.56 -49.10 12.93
CA ILE A 320 32.90 -50.17 11.99
C ILE A 320 33.37 -49.57 10.66
N GLN A 321 32.70 -48.53 10.16
CA GLN A 321 33.11 -47.81 8.95
C GLN A 321 34.50 -47.19 9.12
N ARG A 322 34.81 -46.57 10.26
CA ARG A 322 36.17 -46.09 10.56
C ARG A 322 37.18 -47.23 10.68
N TYR A 323 36.79 -48.38 11.21
CA TYR A 323 37.68 -49.54 11.28
C TYR A 323 38.02 -50.10 9.90
N LEU A 324 37.01 -50.22 9.02
CA LEU A 324 37.16 -50.76 7.67
C LEU A 324 37.84 -49.76 6.72
N TYR A 325 37.31 -48.55 6.61
CA TYR A 325 37.76 -47.54 5.63
C TYR A 325 38.82 -46.59 6.21
N GLY A 326 38.85 -46.37 7.52
CA GLY A 326 39.68 -45.37 8.18
C GLY A 326 39.18 -43.94 8.03
N ASP A 327 39.54 -43.09 9.00
CA ASP A 327 39.04 -41.71 9.13
C ASP A 327 39.07 -40.89 7.82
N LYS A 328 40.16 -40.99 7.05
CA LYS A 328 40.31 -40.21 5.82
C LYS A 328 39.31 -40.57 4.72
N LEU A 329 38.95 -41.85 4.58
CA LEU A 329 37.99 -42.29 3.57
C LEU A 329 36.56 -41.96 3.99
N THR A 330 36.26 -42.08 5.30
CA THR A 330 34.98 -41.62 5.85
C THR A 330 34.80 -40.12 5.64
N GLU A 331 35.81 -39.31 5.95
CA GLU A 331 35.76 -37.86 5.69
C GLU A 331 35.64 -37.51 4.21
N ALA A 332 36.32 -38.26 3.33
CA ALA A 332 36.22 -38.07 1.89
C ALA A 332 34.82 -38.39 1.36
N ARG A 333 34.18 -39.45 1.87
CA ARG A 333 32.78 -39.80 1.54
C ARG A 333 31.82 -38.70 1.99
N ASP A 334 31.92 -38.24 3.23
CA ASP A 334 31.07 -37.16 3.75
C ASP A 334 31.21 -35.87 2.93
N GLU A 335 32.43 -35.56 2.50
CA GLU A 335 32.67 -34.38 1.68
C GLU A 335 32.15 -34.58 0.25
N LYS A 336 32.26 -35.78 -0.31
CA LYS A 336 31.65 -36.15 -1.60
C LYS A 336 30.14 -35.90 -1.59
N GLU A 337 29.42 -36.44 -0.60
CA GLU A 337 27.96 -36.28 -0.47
C GLU A 337 27.55 -34.80 -0.36
N LYS A 338 28.34 -33.99 0.36
CA LYS A 338 28.10 -32.54 0.48
C LYS A 338 28.36 -31.79 -0.82
N LEU A 339 29.41 -32.16 -1.55
CA LEU A 339 29.72 -31.57 -2.85
C LEU A 339 28.67 -31.92 -3.90
N GLU A 340 28.19 -33.17 -3.92
CA GLU A 340 27.07 -33.58 -4.80
C GLU A 340 25.82 -32.73 -4.53
N LYS A 341 25.42 -32.60 -3.26
CA LYS A 341 24.25 -31.79 -2.89
C LYS A 341 24.39 -30.33 -3.33
N GLU A 342 25.57 -29.73 -3.11
CA GLU A 342 25.83 -28.34 -3.50
C GLU A 342 25.87 -28.17 -5.03
N ALA A 343 26.41 -29.15 -5.76
CA ALA A 343 26.42 -29.16 -7.22
C ALA A 343 24.99 -29.21 -7.79
N TYR A 344 24.16 -30.15 -7.31
CA TYR A 344 22.77 -30.28 -7.76
C TYR A 344 21.94 -29.03 -7.48
N SER A 345 22.13 -28.39 -6.31
CA SER A 345 21.47 -27.11 -6.01
C SER A 345 21.83 -26.04 -7.02
N LYS A 346 23.13 -25.88 -7.34
CA LYS A 346 23.58 -24.86 -8.30
C LYS A 346 23.11 -25.14 -9.72
N ILE A 347 22.99 -26.40 -10.12
CA ILE A 347 22.43 -26.78 -11.43
C ILE A 347 20.96 -26.37 -11.48
N SER A 348 20.18 -26.74 -10.48
CA SER A 348 18.76 -26.37 -10.39
C SER A 348 18.56 -24.85 -10.43
N ASP A 349 19.37 -24.08 -9.68
CA ASP A 349 19.29 -22.62 -9.66
C ASP A 349 19.56 -22.01 -11.06
N LEU A 350 20.49 -22.60 -11.82
CA LEU A 350 20.83 -22.16 -13.18
C LEU A 350 19.76 -22.56 -14.21
N GLU A 351 19.19 -23.76 -14.09
CA GLU A 351 18.08 -24.23 -14.95
C GLU A 351 16.84 -23.34 -14.78
N ASP A 352 16.52 -22.96 -13.54
CA ASP A 352 15.43 -22.04 -13.23
C ASP A 352 15.71 -20.63 -13.83
N GLU A 353 16.94 -20.12 -13.74
CA GLU A 353 17.34 -18.84 -14.32
C GLU A 353 17.24 -18.85 -15.86
N ILE A 354 17.68 -19.94 -16.51
CA ILE A 354 17.54 -20.11 -17.96
C ILE A 354 16.06 -20.12 -18.37
N THR A 355 15.22 -20.85 -17.63
CA THR A 355 13.78 -20.96 -17.92
C THR A 355 13.08 -19.59 -17.82
N ASP A 356 13.39 -18.80 -16.78
CA ASP A 356 12.86 -17.44 -16.63
C ASP A 356 13.29 -16.52 -17.78
N LEU A 357 14.58 -16.57 -18.16
CA LEU A 357 15.10 -15.79 -19.28
C LEU A 357 14.43 -16.18 -20.62
N GLU A 358 14.15 -17.47 -20.85
CA GLU A 358 13.43 -17.95 -22.03
C GLU A 358 11.98 -17.47 -22.07
N GLU A 359 11.27 -17.49 -20.94
CA GLU A 359 9.89 -16.99 -20.84
C GLU A 359 9.84 -15.48 -21.11
N GLN A 360 10.79 -14.72 -20.54
CA GLN A 360 10.90 -13.28 -20.79
C GLN A 360 11.19 -12.99 -22.26
N ARG A 361 12.13 -13.71 -22.88
CA ARG A 361 12.42 -13.59 -24.32
C ARG A 361 11.18 -13.86 -25.17
N SER A 362 10.49 -14.98 -24.95
CA SER A 362 9.28 -15.36 -25.70
C SER A 362 8.19 -14.29 -25.59
N THR A 363 8.00 -13.73 -24.40
CA THR A 363 7.06 -12.63 -24.17
C THR A 363 7.42 -11.40 -25.01
N LYS A 364 8.71 -11.04 -25.09
CA LYS A 364 9.19 -9.91 -25.90
C LYS A 364 9.05 -10.18 -27.40
N GLU A 365 9.28 -11.40 -27.86
CA GLU A 365 9.07 -11.81 -29.26
C GLU A 365 7.60 -11.66 -29.67
N GLN A 366 6.66 -12.11 -28.83
CA GLN A 366 5.23 -11.93 -29.08
C GLN A 366 4.83 -10.45 -29.10
N GLN A 367 5.44 -9.62 -28.24
CA GLN A 367 5.24 -8.16 -28.28
C GLN A 367 5.75 -7.57 -29.59
N LEU A 368 6.94 -7.98 -30.04
CA LEU A 368 7.55 -7.52 -31.28
C LEU A 368 6.70 -7.86 -32.51
N GLU A 369 6.15 -9.08 -32.59
CA GLU A 369 5.27 -9.49 -33.68
C GLU A 369 3.99 -8.64 -33.75
N LYS A 370 3.36 -8.38 -32.59
CA LYS A 370 2.19 -7.50 -32.50
C LYS A 370 2.50 -6.08 -32.95
N VAL A 371 3.65 -5.52 -32.55
CA VAL A 371 4.09 -4.18 -32.98
C VAL A 371 4.29 -4.12 -34.49
N GLN A 372 4.97 -5.10 -35.07
CA GLN A 372 5.20 -5.16 -36.51
C GLN A 372 3.91 -5.32 -37.32
N ALA A 373 2.95 -6.11 -36.83
CA ALA A 373 1.64 -6.24 -37.44
C ALA A 373 0.89 -4.90 -37.45
N SER A 374 0.89 -4.17 -36.34
CA SER A 374 0.29 -2.83 -36.24
C SER A 374 0.96 -1.82 -37.16
N TYR A 375 2.30 -1.81 -37.24
CA TYR A 375 3.04 -0.91 -38.13
C TYR A 375 2.71 -1.19 -39.61
N SER A 376 2.63 -2.47 -39.99
CA SER A 376 2.26 -2.89 -41.34
C SER A 376 0.84 -2.46 -41.72
N LYS A 377 -0.10 -2.59 -40.77
CA LYS A 377 -1.49 -2.18 -40.93
C LYS A 377 -1.61 -0.66 -41.09
N ALA A 378 -0.94 0.11 -40.23
CA ALA A 378 -0.90 1.57 -40.32
C ALA A 378 -0.26 2.06 -41.62
N THR A 379 0.83 1.43 -42.07
CA THR A 379 1.46 1.75 -43.36
C THR A 379 0.50 1.49 -44.53
N THR A 380 -0.25 0.39 -44.48
CA THR A 380 -1.26 0.07 -45.51
C THR A 380 -2.41 1.08 -45.49
N ALA A 381 -2.92 1.42 -44.31
CA ALA A 381 -3.98 2.40 -44.13
C ALA A 381 -3.54 3.81 -44.59
N ALA A 382 -2.30 4.22 -44.31
CA ALA A 382 -1.73 5.47 -44.81
C ALA A 382 -1.77 5.56 -46.34
N GLY A 383 -1.58 4.43 -47.03
CA GLY A 383 -1.71 4.31 -48.48
C GLY A 383 -3.12 4.53 -49.03
N ASN A 384 -4.15 4.45 -48.19
CA ASN A 384 -5.55 4.69 -48.55
C ASN A 384 -6.03 6.11 -48.18
N LEU A 385 -5.29 6.85 -47.35
CA LEU A 385 -5.59 8.25 -47.03
C LEU A 385 -5.41 9.14 -48.27
N SER A 386 -6.15 10.26 -48.33
CA SER A 386 -5.98 11.28 -49.36
C SER A 386 -4.55 11.84 -49.39
N SER A 387 -4.20 12.46 -50.51
CA SER A 387 -2.82 12.93 -50.73
C SER A 387 -2.38 13.99 -49.72
N VAL A 388 -3.33 14.79 -49.22
CA VAL A 388 -3.11 15.80 -48.19
C VAL A 388 -2.90 15.12 -46.84
N THR A 389 -3.85 14.30 -46.41
CA THR A 389 -3.80 13.61 -45.11
C THR A 389 -2.56 12.77 -44.95
N ARG A 390 -2.16 12.03 -45.99
CA ARG A 390 -0.94 11.20 -45.96
C ARG A 390 0.34 12.01 -45.69
N LYS A 391 0.40 13.28 -46.12
CA LYS A 391 1.54 14.16 -45.86
C LYS A 391 1.49 14.80 -44.48
N LEU A 392 0.30 14.85 -43.87
CA LEU A 392 0.05 15.49 -42.58
C LEU A 392 0.23 14.52 -41.39
N VAL A 393 -0.03 13.24 -41.60
CA VAL A 393 0.16 12.19 -40.59
C VAL A 393 1.56 11.58 -40.67
N GLN A 394 2.15 11.25 -39.53
CA GLN A 394 3.36 10.43 -39.49
C GLN A 394 3.03 8.98 -39.84
N VAL A 395 3.87 8.33 -40.65
CA VAL A 395 3.72 6.91 -40.99
C VAL A 395 4.84 6.15 -40.28
N PRO A 396 4.54 5.06 -39.54
CA PRO A 396 5.58 4.30 -38.85
C PRO A 396 6.60 3.78 -39.86
N SER A 397 7.87 4.06 -39.61
CA SER A 397 8.97 3.54 -40.42
C SER A 397 9.24 2.09 -40.02
N SER A 398 9.25 1.18 -41.00
CA SER A 398 9.58 -0.23 -40.78
C SER A 398 11.08 -0.52 -40.95
N THR A 399 11.87 0.51 -41.24
CA THR A 399 13.26 0.40 -41.69
C THR A 399 14.26 0.65 -40.58
N ASN A 400 15.27 -0.24 -40.53
CA ASN A 400 16.43 -0.26 -39.63
C ASN A 400 17.37 0.96 -39.78
N GLN A 401 16.88 2.20 -39.70
CA GLN A 401 17.79 3.34 -39.69
C GLN A 401 18.26 3.61 -38.26
N GLU A 402 19.54 3.35 -38.03
CA GLU A 402 20.29 3.48 -36.76
C GLU A 402 20.41 4.95 -36.25
N ASP A 403 19.67 5.88 -36.82
CA ASP A 403 19.73 7.31 -36.50
C ASP A 403 18.34 7.83 -36.14
N GLU A 404 17.77 7.38 -35.01
CA GLU A 404 16.66 8.10 -34.39
C GLU A 404 16.72 7.89 -32.86
N THR A 405 16.89 9.01 -32.17
CA THR A 405 16.88 9.17 -30.71
C THR A 405 15.68 8.48 -30.07
N GLU A 406 15.90 7.90 -28.88
CA GLU A 406 15.05 7.08 -27.98
C GLU A 406 13.53 7.39 -27.79
N GLU A 407 12.85 8.16 -28.64
CA GLU A 407 11.43 8.51 -28.49
C GLU A 407 10.61 8.24 -29.77
N GLU A 408 10.23 6.98 -30.01
CA GLU A 408 9.14 6.68 -30.96
C GLU A 408 8.04 5.80 -30.36
N PRO A 409 6.98 6.47 -29.89
CA PRO A 409 5.60 6.12 -30.18
C PRO A 409 4.79 7.31 -30.77
N GLN A 410 5.42 8.28 -31.45
CA GLN A 410 4.76 9.53 -31.87
C GLN A 410 3.73 9.38 -33.01
N TRP A 411 3.81 8.33 -33.84
CA TRP A 411 2.92 8.22 -35.00
C TRP A 411 1.46 7.97 -34.62
N THR A 412 1.18 7.20 -33.55
CA THR A 412 -0.20 6.97 -33.08
C THR A 412 -0.82 8.25 -32.52
N GLU A 413 -0.01 9.08 -31.86
CA GLU A 413 -0.41 10.41 -31.39
C GLU A 413 -0.71 11.34 -32.58
N SER A 414 0.13 11.32 -33.62
CA SER A 414 -0.12 12.05 -34.86
C SER A 414 -1.46 11.63 -35.51
N TRP A 415 -1.76 10.32 -35.55
CA TRP A 415 -3.01 9.82 -36.11
C TRP A 415 -4.23 10.20 -35.27
N ARG A 416 -4.15 10.07 -33.93
CA ARG A 416 -5.23 10.50 -33.02
C ARG A 416 -5.50 11.99 -33.14
N LEU A 417 -4.44 12.80 -33.24
CA LEU A 417 -4.55 14.24 -33.39
C LEU A 417 -5.30 14.61 -34.68
N TRP A 418 -4.97 13.95 -35.79
CA TRP A 418 -5.65 14.20 -37.06
C TRP A 418 -7.06 13.63 -37.14
N GLU A 419 -7.34 12.50 -36.47
CA GLU A 419 -8.69 11.98 -36.31
C GLU A 419 -9.59 12.97 -35.57
N ASP A 420 -9.15 13.51 -34.42
CA ASP A 420 -9.91 14.51 -33.66
C ASP A 420 -10.13 15.80 -34.48
N ARG A 421 -9.10 16.27 -35.19
CA ARG A 421 -9.21 17.43 -36.08
C ARG A 421 -10.25 17.20 -37.17
N TYR A 422 -10.21 16.06 -37.85
CA TYR A 422 -11.19 15.74 -38.89
C TYR A 422 -12.58 15.48 -38.34
N THR A 423 -12.73 14.96 -37.12
CA THR A 423 -14.01 14.91 -36.42
C THR A 423 -14.62 16.30 -36.27
N ARG A 424 -13.84 17.28 -35.79
CA ARG A 424 -14.31 18.66 -35.60
C ARG A 424 -14.59 19.37 -36.92
N ILE A 425 -13.75 19.16 -37.93
CA ILE A 425 -13.98 19.73 -39.26
C ILE A 425 -15.25 19.12 -39.88
N GLN A 426 -15.48 17.81 -39.71
CA GLN A 426 -16.70 17.17 -40.19
C GLN A 426 -17.96 17.71 -39.51
N ILE A 427 -17.93 18.00 -38.20
CA ILE A 427 -19.04 18.67 -37.50
C ILE A 427 -19.32 20.05 -38.14
N GLY A 428 -18.29 20.79 -38.52
CA GLY A 428 -18.43 22.03 -39.27
C GLY A 428 -19.05 21.83 -40.66
N ILE A 429 -18.64 20.78 -41.39
CA ILE A 429 -19.23 20.41 -42.69
C ILE A 429 -20.71 20.06 -42.53
N ASP A 430 -21.06 19.25 -41.53
CA ASP A 430 -22.44 18.83 -41.27
C ASP A 430 -23.35 20.01 -40.88
N THR A 431 -22.76 21.11 -40.42
CA THR A 431 -23.45 22.38 -40.13
C THR A 431 -23.76 23.21 -41.40
N LEU A 432 -23.14 22.86 -42.54
CA LEU A 432 -23.43 23.51 -43.82
C LEU A 432 -24.73 22.94 -44.43
N ASP A 433 -25.68 23.82 -44.75
CA ASP A 433 -26.92 23.51 -45.50
C ASP A 433 -26.67 23.17 -46.99
N THR A 434 -25.51 22.63 -47.34
CA THR A 434 -25.09 22.41 -48.74
C THR A 434 -24.95 20.93 -49.06
N THR A 435 -25.51 20.49 -50.19
CA THR A 435 -25.43 19.09 -50.66
C THR A 435 -24.09 18.73 -51.30
N GLN A 436 -23.17 19.67 -51.45
CA GLN A 436 -21.84 19.47 -52.06
C GLN A 436 -20.79 20.33 -51.33
N PRO A 437 -20.15 19.82 -50.26
CA PRO A 437 -18.90 20.42 -49.82
C PRO A 437 -17.87 20.32 -50.96
N SER A 438 -17.12 21.39 -51.20
CA SER A 438 -16.00 21.40 -52.16
C SER A 438 -15.01 20.29 -51.80
N TYR A 439 -14.41 19.65 -52.81
CA TYR A 439 -13.40 18.61 -52.60
C TYR A 439 -11.99 19.16 -52.31
N THR A 440 -11.80 20.49 -52.34
CA THR A 440 -10.53 21.16 -52.01
C THR A 440 -10.62 21.91 -50.68
N ILE A 441 -9.49 22.05 -49.99
CA ILE A 441 -9.38 22.78 -48.71
C ILE A 441 -9.76 24.26 -48.89
N GLU A 442 -9.25 24.93 -49.93
CA GLU A 442 -9.58 26.33 -50.21
C GLU A 442 -11.09 26.53 -50.44
N GLY A 443 -11.73 25.61 -51.18
CA GLY A 443 -13.16 25.68 -51.43
C GLY A 443 -13.99 25.43 -50.17
N LEU A 444 -13.55 24.53 -49.30
CA LEU A 444 -14.19 24.29 -48.01
C LEU A 444 -14.06 25.49 -47.08
N GLN A 445 -12.85 26.06 -46.98
CA GLN A 445 -12.59 27.26 -46.17
C GLN A 445 -13.42 28.46 -46.66
N THR A 446 -13.45 28.72 -47.97
CA THR A 446 -14.29 29.77 -48.57
C THR A 446 -15.77 29.55 -48.23
N THR A 447 -16.23 28.30 -48.17
CA THR A 447 -17.60 27.97 -47.80
C THR A 447 -17.87 28.26 -46.31
N PHE A 448 -16.92 27.92 -45.43
CA PHE A 448 -16.99 28.28 -44.00
C PHE A 448 -16.98 29.79 -43.79
N GLU A 449 -16.05 30.53 -44.38
CA GLU A 449 -15.95 31.99 -44.24
C GLU A 449 -17.25 32.70 -44.68
N ASN A 450 -17.82 32.29 -45.82
CA ASN A 450 -19.09 32.82 -46.30
C ASN A 450 -20.23 32.55 -45.31
N LYS A 451 -20.31 31.33 -44.76
CA LYS A 451 -21.37 30.97 -43.81
C LYS A 451 -21.18 31.63 -42.45
N ILE A 452 -19.94 31.76 -41.97
CA ILE A 452 -19.59 32.51 -40.75
C ILE A 452 -19.99 33.97 -40.91
N SER A 453 -19.70 34.61 -42.05
CA SER A 453 -20.10 36.00 -42.31
C SER A 453 -21.63 36.16 -42.35
N GLU A 454 -22.34 35.21 -42.95
CA GLU A 454 -23.81 35.19 -42.98
C GLU A 454 -24.39 35.10 -41.56
N LEU A 455 -23.97 34.10 -40.78
CA LEU A 455 -24.47 33.88 -39.42
C LEU A 455 -24.07 35.01 -38.46
N THR A 456 -22.89 35.61 -38.64
CA THR A 456 -22.46 36.78 -37.84
C THR A 456 -23.38 37.97 -38.07
N THR A 457 -23.76 38.20 -39.34
CA THR A 457 -24.72 39.25 -39.69
C THR A 457 -26.10 38.96 -39.13
N GLN A 458 -26.56 37.71 -39.20
CA GLN A 458 -27.84 37.29 -38.62
C GLN A 458 -27.87 37.48 -37.09
N ARG A 459 -26.80 37.09 -36.39
CA ARG A 459 -26.66 37.28 -34.93
C ARG A 459 -26.79 38.74 -34.52
N GLU A 460 -26.18 39.65 -35.27
CA GLU A 460 -26.24 41.08 -34.97
C GLU A 460 -27.67 41.62 -35.11
N ILE A 461 -28.37 41.23 -36.18
CA ILE A 461 -29.77 41.61 -36.39
C ILE A 461 -30.67 41.03 -35.29
N LEU A 462 -30.46 39.76 -34.90
CA LEU A 462 -31.24 39.10 -33.85
C LEU A 462 -31.02 39.74 -32.46
N ARG A 463 -29.79 40.12 -32.12
CA ARG A 463 -29.50 40.86 -30.87
C ARG A 463 -30.18 42.22 -30.83
N GLU A 464 -30.23 42.91 -31.97
CA GLU A 464 -30.97 44.17 -32.08
C GLU A 464 -32.48 43.96 -31.89
N ILE A 465 -33.04 42.87 -32.43
CA ILE A 465 -34.44 42.48 -32.20
C ILE A 465 -34.70 42.18 -30.72
N GLU A 466 -33.84 41.38 -30.06
CA GLU A 466 -33.95 41.05 -28.65
C GLU A 466 -33.89 42.30 -27.76
N ARG A 467 -32.96 43.22 -28.05
CA ARG A 467 -32.86 44.53 -27.38
C ARG A 467 -34.16 45.31 -27.52
N LEU A 468 -34.69 45.41 -28.74
CA LEU A 468 -35.97 46.11 -29.00
C LEU A 468 -37.14 45.45 -28.26
N GLU A 469 -37.20 44.11 -28.17
CA GLU A 469 -38.24 43.41 -27.40
C GLU A 469 -38.19 43.75 -25.91
N GLN A 470 -37.00 43.77 -25.32
CA GLN A 470 -36.79 44.15 -23.92
C GLN A 470 -37.18 45.62 -23.67
N GLU A 471 -36.82 46.52 -24.58
CA GLU A 471 -37.18 47.93 -24.50
C GLU A 471 -38.69 48.15 -24.62
N ILE A 472 -39.34 47.53 -25.60
CA ILE A 472 -40.80 47.57 -25.79
C ILE A 472 -41.54 47.04 -24.56
N ALA A 473 -41.05 45.95 -23.95
CA ALA A 473 -41.61 45.38 -22.72
C ALA A 473 -41.42 46.33 -21.53
N THR A 474 -40.24 46.95 -21.40
CA THR A 474 -39.93 47.92 -20.35
C THR A 474 -40.83 49.15 -20.46
N LEU A 475 -40.97 49.71 -21.67
CA LEU A 475 -41.89 50.80 -21.96
C LEU A 475 -43.35 50.40 -21.68
N GLY A 476 -43.76 49.19 -22.04
CA GLY A 476 -45.09 48.66 -21.71
C GLY A 476 -45.36 48.59 -20.20
N ASN A 477 -44.37 48.14 -19.42
CA ASN A 477 -44.45 48.10 -17.96
C ASN A 477 -44.51 49.51 -17.36
N LEU A 478 -43.72 50.45 -17.88
CA LEU A 478 -43.76 51.85 -17.46
C LEU A 478 -45.12 52.47 -17.76
N ARG A 479 -45.64 52.30 -18.99
CA ARG A 479 -46.98 52.76 -19.38
C ARG A 479 -48.03 52.27 -18.39
N ASN A 480 -48.06 50.98 -18.10
CA ASN A 480 -49.05 50.40 -17.18
C ASN A 480 -48.96 50.96 -15.75
N LYS A 481 -47.77 51.39 -15.31
CA LYS A 481 -47.59 52.03 -13.99
C LYS A 481 -48.12 53.47 -13.99
N PHE A 482 -47.93 54.20 -15.09
CA PHE A 482 -48.39 55.59 -15.20
C PHE A 482 -49.86 55.73 -15.60
N ASP A 483 -50.44 54.73 -16.26
CA ASP A 483 -51.87 54.64 -16.64
C ASP A 483 -52.79 54.33 -15.43
N THR A 484 -52.36 54.71 -14.21
CA THR A 484 -53.09 54.47 -12.96
C THR A 484 -53.31 55.76 -12.16
N SER A 485 -54.55 55.98 -11.73
CA SER A 485 -54.90 57.00 -10.74
C SER A 485 -54.17 56.67 -9.42
N PRO A 486 -53.26 57.54 -8.91
CA PRO A 486 -53.42 59.00 -8.88
C PRO A 486 -52.52 59.85 -9.81
N TRP A 487 -51.66 59.24 -10.66
CA TRP A 487 -50.63 59.96 -11.43
C TRP A 487 -51.18 60.80 -12.58
N ASP A 488 -52.40 60.51 -13.05
CA ASP A 488 -53.11 61.29 -14.08
C ASP A 488 -53.38 62.75 -13.67
N THR A 489 -53.24 63.08 -12.38
CA THR A 489 -53.49 64.42 -11.84
C THR A 489 -52.28 65.34 -11.87
N LEU A 490 -51.09 64.77 -12.10
CA LEU A 490 -49.82 65.49 -12.17
C LEU A 490 -49.48 65.84 -13.62
N SER A 491 -48.66 66.89 -13.81
CA SER A 491 -48.07 67.13 -15.12
C SER A 491 -47.18 65.96 -15.57
N PRO A 492 -47.06 65.67 -16.88
CA PRO A 492 -46.21 64.57 -17.37
C PRO A 492 -44.74 64.70 -16.97
N SER A 493 -44.24 65.94 -16.86
CA SER A 493 -42.93 66.28 -16.32
C SER A 493 -42.79 65.91 -14.84
N SER A 494 -43.80 66.19 -14.01
CA SER A 494 -43.89 65.73 -12.62
C SER A 494 -44.01 64.23 -12.49
N THR A 495 -44.78 63.57 -13.34
CA THR A 495 -44.89 62.10 -13.36
C THR A 495 -43.56 61.44 -13.75
N PHE A 496 -42.78 62.05 -14.65
CA PHE A 496 -41.42 61.61 -14.95
C PHE A 496 -40.45 61.87 -13.79
N ALA A 497 -40.55 63.02 -13.10
CA ALA A 497 -39.78 63.29 -11.89
C ALA A 497 -40.09 62.29 -10.77
N ALA A 498 -41.36 61.85 -10.64
CA ALA A 498 -41.75 60.80 -9.69
C ALA A 498 -41.06 59.45 -10.01
N ALA A 499 -40.87 59.15 -11.29
CA ALA A 499 -40.12 57.98 -11.73
C ALA A 499 -38.63 58.09 -11.34
N ILE A 500 -38.01 59.25 -11.55
CA ILE A 500 -36.62 59.50 -11.13
C ILE A 500 -36.47 59.26 -9.62
N LEU A 501 -37.35 59.86 -8.80
CA LEU A 501 -37.32 59.69 -7.35
C LEU A 501 -37.50 58.22 -6.92
N SER A 502 -38.48 57.52 -7.51
CA SER A 502 -38.70 56.11 -7.19
C SER A 502 -37.52 55.22 -7.60
N SER A 503 -36.85 55.52 -8.72
CA SER A 503 -35.71 54.73 -9.18
C SER A 503 -34.51 54.79 -8.22
N ARG A 504 -34.44 55.86 -7.42
CA ARG A 504 -33.40 56.11 -6.42
C ARG A 504 -33.84 55.78 -5.00
N GLY A 505 -34.93 55.03 -4.85
CA GLY A 505 -35.38 54.50 -3.56
C GLY A 505 -36.21 55.46 -2.71
N ILE A 506 -36.45 56.69 -3.16
CA ILE A 506 -37.32 57.63 -2.45
C ILE A 506 -38.75 57.13 -2.51
N ARG A 507 -39.40 56.96 -1.35
CA ARG A 507 -40.79 56.54 -1.25
C ARG A 507 -41.71 57.73 -1.10
N LEU A 508 -43.00 57.51 -1.38
CA LEU A 508 -44.00 58.56 -1.15
C LEU A 508 -44.07 59.00 0.32
N SER A 509 -43.84 58.07 1.26
CA SER A 509 -43.75 58.37 2.69
C SER A 509 -42.57 59.28 3.04
N ASP A 510 -41.47 59.17 2.31
CA ASP A 510 -40.28 59.99 2.52
C ASP A 510 -40.56 61.42 2.04
N LEU A 511 -41.22 61.56 0.88
CA LEU A 511 -41.73 62.86 0.41
C LEU A 511 -42.79 63.46 1.35
N GLN A 512 -43.66 62.65 1.95
CA GLN A 512 -44.62 63.09 2.96
C GLN A 512 -43.94 63.62 4.21
N LEU A 513 -42.93 62.89 4.73
CA LEU A 513 -42.16 63.32 5.88
C LEU A 513 -41.41 64.62 5.61
N LEU A 514 -40.77 64.72 4.44
CA LEU A 514 -40.12 65.96 3.99
C LEU A 514 -41.13 67.09 3.92
N ALA A 515 -42.28 66.90 3.27
CA ALA A 515 -43.32 67.91 3.16
C ALA A 515 -43.88 68.36 4.53
N ASP A 516 -44.05 67.42 5.47
CA ASP A 516 -44.52 67.70 6.83
C ASP A 516 -43.51 68.48 7.67
N GLU A 517 -42.21 68.13 7.61
CA GLU A 517 -41.17 68.88 8.32
C GLU A 517 -40.89 70.24 7.68
N LEU A 518 -40.96 70.33 6.35
CA LEU A 518 -40.90 71.58 5.60
C LEU A 518 -42.00 72.54 6.05
N GLY A 519 -43.22 72.04 6.28
CA GLY A 519 -44.35 72.83 6.80
C GLY A 519 -44.15 73.38 8.22
N LYS A 520 -43.15 72.88 8.97
CA LYS A 520 -42.82 73.32 10.34
C LYS A 520 -41.63 74.29 10.39
N LEU A 521 -41.03 74.61 9.25
CA LEU A 521 -39.97 75.61 9.14
C LEU A 521 -40.55 77.02 9.25
N GLU A 522 -39.76 77.93 9.83
CA GLU A 522 -40.15 79.33 10.02
C GLU A 522 -39.76 80.20 8.82
N GLU A 523 -38.79 79.75 8.00
CA GLU A 523 -38.23 80.50 6.88
C GLU A 523 -38.62 79.88 5.53
N PRO A 524 -39.01 80.68 4.51
CA PRO A 524 -39.28 80.16 3.18
C PRO A 524 -37.98 79.71 2.48
N ILE A 525 -38.06 78.66 1.68
CA ILE A 525 -36.93 78.12 0.90
C ILE A 525 -36.89 78.79 -0.47
N ASN A 526 -35.76 79.42 -0.80
CA ASN A 526 -35.52 80.02 -2.10
C ASN A 526 -34.40 79.26 -2.81
N ALA A 527 -34.70 78.67 -3.97
CA ALA A 527 -33.78 77.89 -4.78
C ALA A 527 -34.26 77.84 -6.24
N ASP A 528 -33.32 77.81 -7.18
CA ASP A 528 -33.54 77.76 -8.62
C ASP A 528 -33.35 76.34 -9.21
N THR A 529 -32.53 75.49 -8.57
CA THR A 529 -32.29 74.09 -8.96
C THR A 529 -32.65 73.10 -7.85
N VAL A 530 -32.75 71.81 -8.18
CA VAL A 530 -32.99 70.77 -7.17
C VAL A 530 -31.81 70.67 -6.20
N ALA A 531 -30.57 70.75 -6.69
CA ALA A 531 -29.39 70.71 -5.83
C ALA A 531 -29.33 71.86 -4.80
N GLU A 532 -29.65 73.08 -5.25
CA GLU A 532 -29.71 74.25 -4.35
C GLU A 532 -30.87 74.12 -3.34
N TRP A 533 -31.98 73.51 -3.75
CA TRP A 533 -33.11 73.26 -2.87
C TRP A 533 -32.76 72.26 -1.75
N VAL A 534 -32.15 71.11 -2.08
CA VAL A 534 -31.76 70.09 -1.09
C VAL A 534 -30.83 70.68 -0.03
N THR A 535 -29.74 71.32 -0.45
CA THR A 535 -28.72 71.90 0.45
C THR A 535 -29.31 72.97 1.37
N THR A 536 -30.26 73.77 0.87
CA THR A 536 -30.95 74.78 1.69
C THR A 536 -31.87 74.14 2.73
N VAL A 537 -32.59 73.07 2.36
CA VAL A 537 -33.50 72.37 3.28
C VAL A 537 -32.74 71.66 4.39
N GLU A 538 -31.66 70.94 4.05
CA GLU A 538 -30.80 70.25 5.01
C GLU A 538 -30.28 71.18 6.11
N ALA A 539 -29.73 72.34 5.72
CA ALA A 539 -29.21 73.33 6.66
C ALA A 539 -30.28 73.83 7.65
N GLN A 540 -31.52 73.98 7.19
CA GLN A 540 -32.63 74.38 8.06
C GLN A 540 -33.07 73.25 9.02
N PHE A 541 -33.07 72.00 8.56
CA PHE A 541 -33.37 70.86 9.43
C PHE A 541 -32.30 70.60 10.48
N GLU A 542 -31.00 70.74 10.16
CA GLU A 542 -29.91 70.62 11.14
C GLU A 542 -30.03 71.63 12.28
N ASN A 543 -30.35 72.88 11.95
CA ASN A 543 -30.59 73.94 12.93
C ASN A 543 -31.76 73.56 13.86
N ARG A 544 -32.84 73.03 13.30
CA ARG A 544 -34.00 72.55 14.06
C ARG A 544 -33.65 71.37 14.97
N ARG A 545 -32.89 70.40 14.48
CA ARG A 545 -32.40 69.24 15.26
C ARG A 545 -31.57 69.68 16.46
N ALA A 546 -30.60 70.57 16.26
CA ALA A 546 -29.72 71.06 17.32
C ALA A 546 -30.50 71.72 18.46
N LYS A 547 -31.56 72.48 18.15
CA LYS A 547 -32.45 73.08 19.15
C LYS A 547 -33.21 72.03 19.98
N LEU A 548 -33.62 70.92 19.36
CA LEU A 548 -34.36 69.86 20.04
C LEU A 548 -33.45 68.97 20.90
N GLU A 549 -32.22 68.65 20.45
CA GLU A 549 -31.30 67.79 21.21
C GLU A 549 -30.78 68.50 22.46
N ALA A 550 -30.50 69.81 22.38
CA ALA A 550 -30.16 70.62 23.53
C ALA A 550 -31.24 70.57 24.64
N ARG A 551 -32.52 70.43 24.25
CA ARG A 551 -33.64 70.29 25.18
C ARG A 551 -33.71 68.88 25.80
N LYS A 552 -33.25 67.85 25.11
CA LYS A 552 -33.24 66.46 25.58
C LYS A 552 -32.12 66.21 26.61
N VAL A 553 -30.90 66.68 26.34
CA VAL A 553 -29.76 66.54 27.28
C VAL A 553 -30.09 67.14 28.65
N ALA A 554 -30.69 68.32 28.65
CA ALA A 554 -31.10 68.99 29.88
C ALA A 554 -32.09 68.18 30.76
N LEU A 555 -32.82 67.20 30.19
CA LEU A 555 -33.76 66.35 30.93
C LEU A 555 -33.14 65.03 31.42
N ASP A 556 -32.09 64.52 30.76
CA ASP A 556 -31.42 63.28 31.16
C ASP A 556 -30.50 63.49 32.37
N ASP A 557 -29.77 64.61 32.42
CA ASP A 557 -28.90 64.97 33.56
C ASP A 557 -29.69 64.97 34.89
N ASP A 558 -30.93 65.49 34.86
CA ASP A 558 -31.83 65.51 36.02
C ASP A 558 -32.21 64.09 36.49
N THR A 559 -32.27 63.11 35.58
CA THR A 559 -32.67 61.73 35.89
C THR A 559 -31.52 60.92 36.50
N GLU A 560 -30.29 61.07 36.02
CA GLU A 560 -29.10 60.36 36.53
C GLU A 560 -28.81 60.74 38.00
N HIS A 561 -28.88 62.05 38.30
CA HIS A 561 -28.69 62.55 39.66
C HIS A 561 -29.65 61.92 40.67
N GLN A 562 -30.83 61.46 40.23
CA GLN A 562 -31.78 60.78 41.08
C GLN A 562 -31.41 59.32 41.35
N ALA A 563 -30.95 58.59 40.34
CA ALA A 563 -30.59 57.17 40.47
C ALA A 563 -29.39 56.96 41.42
N ASN A 564 -28.37 57.82 41.33
CA ASN A 564 -27.21 57.75 42.22
C ASN A 564 -27.58 57.91 43.70
N ARG A 565 -28.64 58.68 44.00
CA ARG A 565 -29.15 58.85 45.38
C ARG A 565 -29.81 57.57 45.91
N GLU A 566 -30.47 56.80 45.04
CA GLU A 566 -31.13 55.54 45.41
C GLU A 566 -30.10 54.42 45.70
N GLU A 567 -29.05 54.31 44.89
CA GLU A 567 -28.00 53.28 45.03
C GLU A 567 -27.21 53.42 46.32
N LEU A 568 -26.70 54.62 46.60
CA LEU A 568 -25.98 54.93 47.84
C LEU A 568 -26.81 54.57 49.08
N HIS A 569 -28.13 54.73 49.01
CA HIS A 569 -29.02 54.36 50.11
C HIS A 569 -29.10 52.83 50.31
N ALA A 570 -29.18 52.04 49.25
CA ALA A 570 -29.23 50.58 49.32
C ALA A 570 -27.91 49.96 49.82
N GLU A 571 -26.77 50.54 49.44
CA GLU A 571 -25.44 50.10 49.91
C GLU A 571 -25.31 50.30 51.42
N ILE A 572 -25.72 51.46 51.93
CA ILE A 572 -25.74 51.77 53.37
C ILE A 572 -26.58 50.73 54.12
N GLN A 573 -27.74 50.32 53.59
CA GLN A 573 -28.56 49.27 54.20
C GLN A 573 -27.86 47.91 54.22
N THR A 574 -27.25 47.50 53.11
CA THR A 574 -26.55 46.21 53.00
C THR A 574 -25.36 46.11 53.96
N LEU A 575 -24.54 47.16 54.04
CA LEU A 575 -23.41 47.22 54.96
C LEU A 575 -23.88 47.17 56.41
N THR A 576 -25.03 47.80 56.71
CA THR A 576 -25.65 47.73 58.02
C THR A 576 -26.05 46.28 58.35
N ASP A 577 -26.70 45.56 57.43
CA ASP A 577 -27.09 44.16 57.66
C ASP A 577 -25.90 43.20 57.82
N GLN A 578 -24.85 43.36 57.01
CA GLN A 578 -23.62 42.57 57.15
C GLN A 578 -22.97 42.80 58.51
N PHE A 579 -22.85 44.05 58.93
CA PHE A 579 -22.30 44.41 60.24
C PHE A 579 -23.08 43.74 61.39
N LEU A 580 -24.40 43.71 61.31
CA LEU A 580 -25.26 43.05 62.30
C LEU A 580 -25.15 41.52 62.30
N SER A 581 -24.75 40.90 61.19
CA SER A 581 -24.67 39.43 61.05
C SER A 581 -23.45 38.81 61.74
N ILE A 582 -22.34 39.54 61.83
CA ILE A 582 -21.07 39.08 62.41
C ILE A 582 -20.89 39.42 63.89
N SER A 583 -21.81 40.19 64.48
CA SER A 583 -21.67 40.73 65.83
C SER A 583 -22.51 39.94 66.83
N GLU A 584 -21.86 39.16 67.73
CA GLU A 584 -22.53 38.28 68.70
C GLU A 584 -23.38 39.03 69.76
N SER A 585 -23.01 40.25 70.14
CA SER A 585 -23.87 41.19 70.88
C SER A 585 -23.47 42.63 70.60
N ILE A 586 -24.46 43.49 70.32
CA ILE A 586 -24.25 44.92 70.13
C ILE A 586 -24.91 45.66 71.29
N GLU A 587 -24.11 46.41 72.05
CA GLU A 587 -24.60 47.35 73.07
C GLU A 587 -24.68 48.79 72.52
N TYR A 588 -23.92 49.13 71.48
CA TYR A 588 -23.84 50.48 70.90
C TYR A 588 -23.75 50.43 69.36
N CYS A 589 -24.38 51.38 68.66
CA CYS A 589 -24.25 51.51 67.20
C CYS A 589 -22.80 51.89 66.80
N PRO A 590 -22.17 51.26 65.79
CA PRO A 590 -20.77 51.54 65.44
C PRO A 590 -20.54 52.92 64.82
N ALA A 591 -21.54 53.45 64.11
CA ALA A 591 -21.42 54.71 63.40
C ALA A 591 -21.59 55.93 64.32
N CYS A 592 -22.45 55.82 65.34
CA CYS A 592 -22.80 56.95 66.22
C CYS A 592 -22.67 56.67 67.73
N TYR A 593 -22.26 55.46 68.12
CA TYR A 593 -22.07 55.00 69.52
C TYR A 593 -23.29 55.14 70.44
N ALA A 594 -24.50 55.34 69.88
CA ALA A 594 -25.73 55.36 70.67
C ALA A 594 -26.03 53.96 71.23
N ASN A 595 -26.47 53.87 72.49
CA ASN A 595 -26.91 52.64 73.14
C ASN A 595 -28.07 52.04 72.34
N GLN A 596 -27.86 50.87 71.73
CA GLN A 596 -28.83 50.24 70.83
C GLN A 596 -28.70 48.72 70.91
N THR A 597 -29.76 48.04 70.47
CA THR A 597 -29.75 46.57 70.38
C THR A 597 -29.78 46.15 68.92
N ASN A 598 -29.33 44.93 68.62
CA ASN A 598 -29.42 44.34 67.28
C ASN A 598 -30.81 44.51 66.63
N LYS A 599 -31.88 44.47 67.44
CA LYS A 599 -33.26 44.61 66.96
C LYS A 599 -33.58 46.04 66.49
N SER A 600 -33.11 47.09 67.19
CA SER A 600 -33.44 48.48 66.83
C SER A 600 -32.77 48.97 65.56
N LEU A 601 -31.62 48.39 65.18
CA LEU A 601 -30.95 48.71 63.92
C LEU A 601 -31.63 48.04 62.71
N ARG A 602 -32.16 46.83 62.88
CA ARG A 602 -32.91 46.13 61.81
C ARG A 602 -34.28 46.74 61.53
N GLU A 603 -34.94 47.30 62.55
CA GLU A 603 -36.32 47.76 62.45
C GLU A 603 -36.45 49.30 62.26
N ARG A 604 -35.40 49.99 61.81
CA ARG A 604 -35.42 51.47 61.63
C ARG A 604 -36.07 51.87 60.30
N GLU A 605 -37.18 52.61 60.34
CA GLU A 605 -37.89 53.11 59.14
C GLU A 605 -37.18 54.28 58.43
N GLN A 606 -37.35 54.38 57.10
CA GLN A 606 -36.77 55.40 56.21
C GLN A 606 -37.63 56.70 56.17
N PRO A 607 -37.05 57.91 56.01
CA PRO A 607 -37.80 59.16 55.83
C PRO A 607 -38.57 59.21 54.49
N THR A 608 -39.76 59.84 54.46
CA THR A 608 -40.69 59.81 53.31
C THR A 608 -40.29 60.65 52.09
N ASP A 609 -39.47 61.70 52.23
CA ASP A 609 -39.22 62.68 51.15
C ASP A 609 -37.83 62.53 50.50
N PHE A 610 -37.25 61.34 50.58
CA PHE A 610 -35.85 61.13 50.16
C PHE A 610 -35.68 61.00 48.63
N PHE A 611 -36.74 60.65 47.90
CA PHE A 611 -36.75 60.50 46.44
C PHE A 611 -37.97 61.23 45.81
N GLN A 612 -37.76 61.94 44.70
CA GLN A 612 -38.81 62.47 43.81
C GLN A 612 -39.16 61.47 42.70
N GLU A 613 -40.38 61.52 42.16
CA GLU A 613 -40.81 60.66 41.04
C GLU A 613 -39.92 60.86 39.81
N LYS A 614 -39.42 59.74 39.25
CA LYS A 614 -38.66 59.72 38.00
C LYS A 614 -39.59 60.06 36.83
N ASN A 615 -39.46 61.26 36.27
CA ASN A 615 -40.08 61.62 34.99
C ASN A 615 -39.00 61.62 33.91
N GLY A 616 -38.94 60.57 33.08
CA GLY A 616 -38.00 60.51 31.95
C GLY A 616 -38.38 61.48 30.81
N ILE A 617 -37.52 61.56 29.78
CA ILE A 617 -37.73 62.41 28.59
C ILE A 617 -39.11 62.15 27.93
N PRO A 618 -39.91 63.20 27.61
CA PRO A 618 -41.20 63.05 26.94
C PRO A 618 -41.12 62.37 25.57
N ASN A 619 -42.02 61.42 25.33
CA ASN A 619 -42.10 60.71 24.04
C ASN A 619 -42.34 61.65 22.84
N ALA A 620 -43.05 62.78 23.03
CA ALA A 620 -43.28 63.76 21.97
C ALA A 620 -41.97 64.44 21.50
N LEU A 621 -41.05 64.75 22.43
CA LEU A 621 -39.76 65.34 22.09
C LEU A 621 -38.87 64.32 21.35
N ARG A 622 -38.85 63.07 21.81
CA ARG A 622 -38.16 61.97 21.13
C ARG A 622 -38.71 61.75 19.72
N SER A 623 -40.03 61.79 19.55
CA SER A 623 -40.69 61.63 18.25
C SER A 623 -40.36 62.77 17.28
N HIS A 624 -40.30 64.02 17.74
CA HIS A 624 -39.91 65.15 16.89
C HIS A 624 -38.43 65.11 16.48
N LEU A 625 -37.55 64.72 17.39
CA LEU A 625 -36.13 64.49 17.07
C LEU A 625 -35.99 63.39 16.03
N ALA A 626 -36.68 62.26 16.21
CA ALA A 626 -36.68 61.17 15.25
C ALA A 626 -37.20 61.63 13.87
N SER A 627 -38.31 62.39 13.83
CA SER A 627 -38.90 62.91 12.59
C SER A 627 -37.94 63.82 11.79
N VAL A 628 -37.22 64.71 12.47
CA VAL A 628 -36.21 65.59 11.83
C VAL A 628 -34.95 64.82 11.46
N ASP A 629 -34.52 63.87 12.28
CA ASP A 629 -33.37 63.00 11.98
C ASP A 629 -33.66 62.10 10.76
N ASP A 630 -34.86 61.57 10.65
CA ASP A 630 -35.33 60.78 9.51
C ASP A 630 -35.39 61.67 8.24
N ALA A 631 -35.89 62.90 8.34
CA ALA A 631 -35.91 63.85 7.22
C ALA A 631 -34.51 64.26 6.73
N LEU A 632 -33.58 64.48 7.66
CA LEU A 632 -32.17 64.72 7.35
C LEU A 632 -31.50 63.49 6.76
N THR A 633 -31.85 62.30 7.23
CA THR A 633 -31.34 61.04 6.68
C THR A 633 -31.78 60.89 5.24
N ILE A 634 -33.06 61.16 4.94
CA ILE A 634 -33.58 61.09 3.56
C ILE A 634 -32.80 62.05 2.65
N LEU A 635 -32.57 63.30 3.05
CA LEU A 635 -31.88 64.29 2.20
C LEU A 635 -30.37 64.02 2.07
N GLY A 636 -29.76 63.54 3.16
CA GLY A 636 -28.33 63.22 3.22
C GLY A 636 -27.95 61.85 2.66
N GLU A 637 -28.90 61.11 2.08
CA GLU A 637 -28.59 59.93 1.28
C GLU A 637 -27.89 60.35 -0.02
N ASP A 638 -26.88 59.57 -0.44
CA ASP A 638 -26.18 59.74 -1.73
C ASP A 638 -27.15 59.80 -2.93
N SER A 639 -28.38 59.29 -2.74
CA SER A 639 -29.47 59.33 -3.72
C SER A 639 -29.83 60.76 -4.15
N TRP A 640 -29.77 61.77 -3.29
CA TRP A 640 -30.20 63.14 -3.66
C TRP A 640 -29.21 63.92 -4.49
N GLU A 641 -27.90 63.68 -4.32
CA GLU A 641 -26.89 64.24 -5.22
C GLU A 641 -27.15 63.74 -6.65
N ASP A 642 -27.37 62.43 -6.79
CA ASP A 642 -27.70 61.77 -8.05
C ASP A 642 -29.06 62.18 -8.63
N ILE A 643 -30.09 62.31 -7.80
CA ILE A 643 -31.43 62.81 -8.21
C ILE A 643 -31.28 64.23 -8.76
N SER A 644 -30.57 65.10 -8.04
CA SER A 644 -30.39 66.49 -8.44
C SER A 644 -29.62 66.60 -9.76
N HIS A 645 -28.55 65.82 -9.94
CA HIS A 645 -27.82 65.76 -11.21
C HIS A 645 -28.69 65.20 -12.35
N THR A 646 -29.48 64.15 -12.08
CA THR A 646 -30.35 63.52 -13.08
C THR A 646 -31.43 64.49 -13.57
N ILE A 647 -32.08 65.22 -12.66
CA ILE A 647 -33.10 66.22 -12.99
C ILE A 647 -32.46 67.46 -13.62
N ASP A 648 -31.48 68.08 -12.96
CA ASP A 648 -30.96 69.39 -13.37
C ASP A 648 -30.08 69.29 -14.63
N SER A 649 -29.26 68.23 -14.77
CA SER A 649 -28.26 68.11 -15.85
C SER A 649 -28.67 67.18 -16.98
N ARG A 650 -29.15 65.95 -16.68
CA ARG A 650 -29.45 64.95 -17.71
C ARG A 650 -30.81 65.17 -18.37
N TYR A 651 -31.83 65.47 -17.57
CA TYR A 651 -33.21 65.60 -18.02
C TYR A 651 -33.84 66.97 -17.73
N GLY A 652 -33.02 68.03 -17.61
CA GLY A 652 -33.50 69.39 -17.34
C GLY A 652 -34.39 69.97 -18.45
N SER A 653 -34.40 69.35 -19.63
CA SER A 653 -35.34 69.66 -20.72
C SER A 653 -36.71 69.00 -20.56
N ILE A 654 -36.85 68.02 -19.66
CA ILE A 654 -38.05 67.21 -19.41
C ILE A 654 -38.70 67.63 -18.08
N CYS A 655 -37.92 67.74 -17.00
CA CYS A 655 -38.41 68.10 -15.65
C CYS A 655 -37.39 68.97 -14.88
N GLY A 656 -37.85 69.62 -13.82
CA GLY A 656 -37.05 70.51 -12.97
C GLY A 656 -37.62 70.73 -11.56
N LEU A 657 -37.14 71.76 -10.86
CA LEU A 657 -37.54 72.04 -9.48
C LEU A 657 -39.05 72.33 -9.31
N ALA A 658 -39.69 72.90 -10.34
CA ALA A 658 -41.14 73.14 -10.32
C ALA A 658 -41.93 71.83 -10.20
N ASP A 659 -41.47 70.80 -10.90
CA ASP A 659 -42.09 69.47 -10.91
C ASP A 659 -41.89 68.76 -9.56
N LEU A 660 -40.71 68.89 -8.94
CA LEU A 660 -40.46 68.39 -7.58
C LEU A 660 -41.39 69.06 -6.55
N ARG A 661 -41.65 70.36 -6.68
CA ARG A 661 -42.59 71.10 -5.80
C ARG A 661 -44.04 70.66 -6.00
N GLU A 662 -44.43 70.36 -7.23
CA GLU A 662 -45.73 69.77 -7.54
C GLU A 662 -45.88 68.40 -6.85
N LEU A 663 -44.85 67.56 -6.92
CA LEU A 663 -44.81 66.25 -6.25
C LEU A 663 -44.86 66.32 -4.72
N LEU A 664 -44.13 67.25 -4.11
CA LEU A 664 -44.19 67.47 -2.65
C LEU A 664 -45.58 67.93 -2.22
N SER A 665 -46.23 68.79 -3.01
CA SER A 665 -47.60 69.24 -2.75
C SER A 665 -48.61 68.08 -2.90
N PHE A 666 -48.41 67.24 -3.91
CA PHE A 666 -49.19 66.03 -4.13
C PHE A 666 -49.04 65.04 -2.97
N ALA A 667 -47.81 64.83 -2.45
CA ALA A 667 -47.55 63.91 -1.35
C ALA A 667 -48.36 64.22 -0.07
N ILE A 668 -48.59 65.50 0.23
CA ILE A 668 -49.40 65.95 1.38
C ILE A 668 -50.87 65.48 1.25
N GLY A 669 -51.41 65.51 0.03
CA GLY A 669 -52.79 65.12 -0.27
C GLY A 669 -52.99 63.63 -0.51
N ALA A 670 -51.91 62.89 -0.74
CA ALA A 670 -51.92 61.48 -1.09
C ALA A 670 -52.36 60.59 0.08
N SER A 671 -53.14 59.55 -0.21
CA SER A 671 -53.50 58.55 0.80
C SER A 671 -52.27 57.74 1.24
N ARG A 672 -52.27 57.24 2.49
CA ARG A 672 -51.17 56.39 3.00
C ARG A 672 -50.98 55.07 2.23
N SER A 673 -51.92 54.70 1.37
CA SER A 673 -51.86 53.53 0.49
C SER A 673 -51.23 53.82 -0.88
N GLU A 674 -51.03 55.09 -1.24
CA GLU A 674 -50.40 55.46 -2.50
C GLU A 674 -48.88 55.28 -2.41
N THR A 675 -48.27 54.86 -3.53
CA THR A 675 -46.82 54.64 -3.63
C THR A 675 -46.35 55.21 -4.95
N LEU A 676 -45.17 55.84 -4.97
CA LEU A 676 -44.52 56.27 -6.20
C LEU A 676 -44.44 55.12 -7.22
N PRO A 677 -44.50 55.43 -8.54
CA PRO A 677 -44.46 54.40 -9.57
C PRO A 677 -43.12 53.68 -9.50
N THR A 678 -43.16 52.39 -9.14
CA THR A 678 -41.94 51.60 -8.92
C THR A 678 -41.16 51.50 -10.22
N THR A 679 -40.00 52.13 -10.30
CA THR A 679 -39.18 52.17 -11.52
C THR A 679 -37.72 51.85 -11.21
N THR A 680 -36.94 51.55 -12.24
CA THR A 680 -35.49 51.33 -12.15
C THR A 680 -34.76 52.43 -12.89
N GLU A 681 -33.49 52.66 -12.57
CA GLU A 681 -32.66 53.66 -13.25
C GLU A 681 -32.56 53.40 -14.75
N ASP A 682 -32.48 52.14 -15.17
CA ASP A 682 -32.46 51.75 -16.59
C ASP A 682 -33.78 52.09 -17.28
N SER A 683 -34.91 51.84 -16.61
CA SER A 683 -36.24 52.14 -17.16
C SER A 683 -36.43 53.65 -17.33
N VAL A 684 -35.98 54.45 -16.35
CA VAL A 684 -36.00 55.92 -16.40
C VAL A 684 -35.05 56.43 -17.47
N SER A 685 -33.87 55.83 -17.60
CA SER A 685 -32.87 56.21 -18.61
C SER A 685 -33.40 55.98 -20.02
N LEU A 686 -33.93 54.78 -20.29
CA LEU A 686 -34.56 54.41 -21.56
C LEU A 686 -35.69 55.38 -21.91
N LEU A 687 -36.61 55.64 -20.97
CA LEU A 687 -37.72 56.54 -21.20
C LEU A 687 -37.24 57.98 -21.45
N GLY A 688 -36.30 58.49 -20.65
CA GLY A 688 -35.76 59.82 -20.79
C GLY A 688 -35.03 60.03 -22.12
N GLU A 689 -34.23 59.06 -22.55
CA GLU A 689 -33.54 59.08 -23.85
C GLU A 689 -34.55 59.05 -25.00
N ARG A 690 -35.54 58.16 -24.96
CA ARG A 690 -36.60 58.11 -25.98
C ARG A 690 -37.44 59.38 -26.04
N LEU A 691 -37.72 60.01 -24.90
CA LEU A 691 -38.40 61.30 -24.84
C LEU A 691 -37.56 62.45 -25.41
N GLN A 692 -36.23 62.41 -25.25
CA GLN A 692 -35.31 63.39 -25.85
C GLN A 692 -35.12 63.15 -27.36
N GLU A 693 -35.08 61.90 -27.81
CA GLU A 693 -34.91 61.51 -29.21
C GLU A 693 -36.18 61.69 -30.05
N ALA A 694 -37.35 61.62 -29.43
CA ALA A 694 -38.63 61.70 -30.12
C ALA A 694 -38.91 63.11 -30.65
N ASP A 695 -38.55 63.33 -31.90
CA ASP A 695 -38.72 64.60 -32.61
C ASP A 695 -40.20 65.02 -32.64
N GLY A 696 -40.54 66.09 -31.93
CA GLY A 696 -41.90 66.66 -31.90
C GLY A 696 -42.80 66.25 -30.73
N ILE A 697 -42.35 65.41 -29.79
CA ILE A 697 -43.12 65.16 -28.55
C ILE A 697 -43.13 66.43 -27.70
N ARG A 698 -44.34 66.92 -27.40
CA ARG A 698 -44.56 68.01 -26.45
C ARG A 698 -45.29 67.43 -25.24
N LEU A 699 -44.58 67.29 -24.12
CA LEU A 699 -45.12 66.71 -22.88
C LEU A 699 -46.40 67.41 -22.38
N GLU A 700 -46.66 68.66 -22.79
CA GLU A 700 -47.88 69.38 -22.44
C GLU A 700 -49.14 68.88 -23.17
N THR A 701 -49.01 68.01 -24.19
CA THR A 701 -50.10 67.67 -25.12
C THR A 701 -50.91 66.44 -24.72
N ALA A 702 -50.37 65.54 -23.91
CA ALA A 702 -51.02 64.34 -23.41
C ALA A 702 -50.39 63.91 -22.08
N ASP A 703 -50.99 62.94 -21.39
CA ASP A 703 -50.35 62.29 -20.24
C ASP A 703 -49.07 61.51 -20.64
N LEU A 704 -48.23 61.20 -19.65
CA LEU A 704 -46.97 60.47 -19.89
C LEU A 704 -47.21 59.05 -20.44
N ALA A 705 -48.30 58.38 -20.04
CA ALA A 705 -48.62 57.03 -20.51
C ALA A 705 -48.90 57.00 -22.02
N THR A 706 -49.55 58.03 -22.55
CA THR A 706 -49.83 58.21 -23.98
C THR A 706 -48.54 58.40 -24.77
N HIS A 707 -47.62 59.25 -24.30
CA HIS A 707 -46.33 59.44 -24.96
C HIS A 707 -45.47 58.17 -24.94
N ILE A 708 -45.50 57.39 -23.85
CA ILE A 708 -44.83 56.08 -23.80
C ILE A 708 -45.41 55.12 -24.85
N GLN A 709 -46.73 55.14 -25.06
CA GLN A 709 -47.37 54.31 -26.08
C GLN A 709 -46.96 54.70 -27.51
N GLU A 710 -46.86 56.00 -27.81
CA GLU A 710 -46.38 56.48 -29.12
C GLU A 710 -44.93 56.03 -29.40
N ILE A 711 -44.04 56.14 -28.41
CA ILE A 711 -42.66 55.65 -28.50
C ILE A 711 -42.63 54.13 -28.74
N ARG A 712 -43.45 53.39 -28.00
CA ARG A 712 -43.54 51.93 -28.11
C ARG A 712 -43.96 51.49 -29.52
N GLU A 713 -44.89 52.18 -30.15
CA GLU A 713 -45.31 51.90 -31.55
C GLU A 713 -44.23 52.21 -32.59
N VAL A 714 -43.34 53.17 -32.33
CA VAL A 714 -42.16 53.42 -33.17
C VAL A 714 -41.18 52.26 -33.05
N ASP A 715 -40.88 51.80 -31.83
CA ASP A 715 -39.94 50.70 -31.60
C ASP A 715 -40.50 49.34 -32.08
N GLU A 716 -41.81 49.10 -31.95
CA GLU A 716 -42.48 47.93 -32.53
C GLU A 716 -42.34 47.86 -34.06
N ARG A 717 -42.39 49.01 -34.76
CA ARG A 717 -42.13 49.07 -36.21
C ARG A 717 -40.68 48.75 -36.55
N LYS A 718 -39.70 49.33 -35.84
CA LYS A 718 -38.27 49.03 -36.03
C LYS A 718 -37.97 47.55 -35.81
N ARG A 719 -38.59 46.94 -34.79
CA ARG A 719 -38.50 45.50 -34.52
C ARG A 719 -38.98 44.70 -35.73
N THR A 720 -40.17 45.01 -36.23
CA THR A 720 -40.78 44.31 -37.39
C THR A 720 -39.91 44.43 -38.65
N GLU A 721 -39.40 45.63 -38.95
CA GLU A 721 -38.50 45.86 -40.10
C GLU A 721 -37.17 45.10 -39.98
N SER A 722 -36.69 44.87 -38.75
CA SER A 722 -35.47 44.10 -38.49
C SER A 722 -35.69 42.61 -38.64
N MET A 723 -36.87 42.12 -38.23
CA MET A 723 -37.26 40.70 -38.36
C MET A 723 -37.35 40.26 -39.82
N GLU A 724 -37.84 41.11 -40.72
CA GLU A 724 -37.90 40.83 -42.17
C GLU A 724 -36.51 40.62 -42.81
N ARG A 725 -35.43 41.05 -42.14
CA ARG A 725 -34.05 40.90 -42.62
C ARG A 725 -33.38 39.60 -42.18
N VAL A 726 -33.99 38.82 -41.29
CA VAL A 726 -33.45 37.54 -40.82
C VAL A 726 -34.03 36.40 -41.66
N PRO A 727 -33.23 35.72 -42.50
CA PRO A 727 -33.71 34.56 -43.26
C PRO A 727 -34.20 33.45 -42.33
N ARG A 728 -35.37 32.88 -42.62
CA ARG A 728 -35.99 31.73 -41.92
C ARG A 728 -36.43 31.93 -40.46
N TYR A 729 -36.36 33.14 -39.90
CA TYR A 729 -36.93 33.40 -38.58
C TYR A 729 -38.46 33.49 -38.64
N ASP A 730 -39.17 32.58 -37.96
CA ASP A 730 -40.63 32.67 -37.79
C ASP A 730 -40.98 33.13 -36.36
N PRO A 731 -41.34 34.41 -36.18
CA PRO A 731 -41.64 34.95 -34.86
C PRO A 731 -42.94 34.44 -34.22
N GLY A 732 -43.75 33.67 -34.95
CA GLY A 732 -44.93 33.01 -34.40
C GLY A 732 -44.61 31.75 -33.61
N ASP A 733 -43.52 31.07 -33.97
CA ASP A 733 -43.18 29.73 -33.48
C ASP A 733 -41.85 29.70 -32.70
N GLU A 734 -40.95 30.68 -32.89
CA GLU A 734 -39.60 30.69 -32.31
C GLU A 734 -39.35 31.87 -31.37
N TYR A 735 -38.71 31.61 -30.23
CA TYR A 735 -38.22 32.65 -29.31
C TYR A 735 -36.87 33.17 -29.80
N VAL A 736 -36.71 34.51 -29.92
CA VAL A 736 -35.48 35.15 -30.44
C VAL A 736 -34.21 34.65 -29.72
N GLY A 737 -34.28 34.48 -28.40
CA GLY A 737 -33.15 34.00 -27.62
C GLY A 737 -32.70 32.58 -28.00
N ASP A 738 -33.64 31.70 -28.31
CA ASP A 738 -33.34 30.33 -28.74
C ASP A 738 -32.68 30.34 -30.13
N VAL A 739 -33.17 31.19 -31.05
CA VAL A 739 -32.58 31.36 -32.38
C VAL A 739 -31.17 31.96 -32.31
N ILE A 740 -30.92 32.91 -31.39
CA ILE A 740 -29.58 33.44 -31.14
C ILE A 740 -28.65 32.33 -30.66
N GLN A 741 -29.11 31.49 -29.72
CA GLN A 741 -28.35 30.36 -29.19
C GLN A 741 -27.95 29.40 -30.31
N ASP A 742 -28.90 29.01 -31.18
CA ASP A 742 -28.66 28.12 -32.32
C ASP A 742 -27.66 28.74 -33.32
N VAL A 743 -27.79 30.03 -33.63
CA VAL A 743 -26.84 30.74 -34.51
C VAL A 743 -25.44 30.78 -33.90
N VAL A 744 -25.31 31.02 -32.59
CA VAL A 744 -24.03 31.00 -31.89
C VAL A 744 -23.41 29.60 -31.91
N GLU A 745 -24.19 28.56 -31.64
CA GLU A 745 -23.70 27.18 -31.67
C GLU A 745 -23.19 26.79 -33.07
N HIS A 746 -23.92 27.16 -34.12
CA HIS A 746 -23.47 26.93 -35.49
C HIS A 746 -22.21 27.75 -35.85
N LEU A 747 -22.12 29.01 -35.41
CA LEU A 747 -20.94 29.85 -35.59
C LEU A 747 -19.70 29.22 -34.95
N ASP A 748 -19.81 28.77 -33.70
CA ASP A 748 -18.69 28.17 -32.97
C ASP A 748 -18.19 26.92 -33.68
N LYS A 749 -19.09 26.03 -34.12
CA LYS A 749 -18.74 24.82 -34.89
C LYS A 749 -17.99 25.15 -36.18
N LEU A 750 -18.47 26.15 -36.93
CA LEU A 750 -17.85 26.57 -38.19
C LEU A 750 -16.50 27.26 -37.98
N GLN A 751 -16.37 28.12 -36.97
CA GLN A 751 -15.10 28.81 -36.66
C GLN A 751 -14.02 27.83 -36.18
N VAL A 752 -14.40 26.81 -35.39
CA VAL A 752 -13.47 25.74 -35.02
C VAL A 752 -13.03 24.96 -36.26
N ALA A 753 -13.95 24.60 -37.15
CA ALA A 753 -13.58 23.90 -38.38
C ALA A 753 -12.67 24.74 -39.29
N ASP A 754 -12.97 26.03 -39.46
CA ASP A 754 -12.19 26.98 -40.27
C ASP A 754 -10.77 27.21 -39.73
N SER A 755 -10.63 27.42 -38.41
CA SER A 755 -9.33 27.57 -37.77
C SER A 755 -8.48 26.30 -37.88
N LEU A 756 -9.07 25.11 -37.74
CA LEU A 756 -8.36 23.84 -37.90
C LEU A 756 -7.82 23.64 -39.32
N LEU A 757 -8.55 24.08 -40.35
CA LEU A 757 -8.02 24.08 -41.72
C LEU A 757 -6.86 25.07 -41.86
N SER A 758 -7.06 26.30 -41.37
CA SER A 758 -6.12 27.41 -41.56
C SER A 758 -4.79 27.25 -40.80
N ASP A 759 -4.86 26.74 -39.57
CA ASP A 759 -3.72 26.68 -38.65
C ASP A 759 -2.86 25.42 -38.82
N HIS A 760 -3.42 24.35 -39.40
CA HIS A 760 -2.79 23.03 -39.40
C HIS A 760 -2.57 22.43 -40.79
N ILE A 761 -3.22 22.93 -41.84
CA ILE A 761 -3.00 22.47 -43.20
C ILE A 761 -2.20 23.54 -43.95
N PRO A 762 -0.93 23.27 -44.33
CA PRO A 762 -0.11 24.23 -45.06
C PRO A 762 -0.74 24.66 -46.37
N SER A 763 -0.65 25.96 -46.70
CA SER A 763 -1.27 26.56 -47.90
C SER A 763 -0.88 25.91 -49.23
N ILE A 764 0.27 25.24 -49.29
CA ILE A 764 0.71 24.47 -50.48
C ILE A 764 -0.21 23.29 -50.83
N HIS A 765 -1.03 22.82 -49.89
CA HIS A 765 -1.97 21.71 -50.07
C HIS A 765 -3.42 22.16 -50.24
N TRP A 766 -3.66 23.46 -50.40
CA TRP A 766 -5.03 23.96 -50.39
C TRP A 766 -5.83 23.68 -51.66
N ASP A 767 -5.12 23.52 -52.78
CA ASP A 767 -5.66 23.10 -54.07
C ASP A 767 -5.81 21.58 -54.21
N ASP A 768 -5.21 20.80 -53.29
CA ASP A 768 -5.23 19.34 -53.34
C ASP A 768 -6.60 18.80 -52.88
N GLU A 769 -7.06 17.71 -53.49
CA GLU A 769 -8.29 17.04 -53.07
C GLU A 769 -8.12 16.35 -51.70
N VAL A 770 -9.10 16.56 -50.81
CA VAL A 770 -9.19 15.92 -49.50
C VAL A 770 -10.56 15.24 -49.35
N ASP A 771 -10.59 14.06 -48.72
CA ASP A 771 -11.83 13.40 -48.33
C ASP A 771 -11.84 13.24 -46.81
N ILE A 772 -12.27 14.29 -46.12
CA ILE A 772 -12.23 14.39 -44.66
C ILE A 772 -13.03 13.25 -44.00
N VAL A 773 -14.16 12.86 -44.59
CA VAL A 773 -15.02 11.80 -44.05
C VAL A 773 -14.37 10.43 -44.20
N SER A 774 -13.84 10.13 -45.39
CA SER A 774 -13.16 8.85 -45.64
C SER A 774 -11.86 8.77 -44.84
N ASP A 775 -11.06 9.84 -44.82
CA ASP A 775 -9.78 9.89 -44.12
C ASP A 775 -9.97 9.74 -42.61
N ARG A 776 -10.92 10.46 -42.01
CA ARG A 776 -11.28 10.29 -40.60
C ARG A 776 -11.62 8.83 -40.29
N ARG A 777 -12.47 8.20 -41.11
CA ARG A 777 -12.87 6.80 -40.92
C ARG A 777 -11.69 5.84 -40.98
N ILE A 778 -10.75 6.06 -41.90
CA ILE A 778 -9.53 5.24 -42.02
C ILE A 778 -8.67 5.41 -40.77
N LEU A 779 -8.48 6.65 -40.28
CA LEU A 779 -7.73 6.93 -39.05
C LEU A 779 -8.39 6.26 -37.83
N GLU A 780 -9.69 6.47 -37.62
CA GLU A 780 -10.47 5.91 -36.51
C GLU A 780 -10.43 4.37 -36.50
N GLN A 781 -10.72 3.72 -37.64
CA GLN A 781 -10.70 2.26 -37.72
C GLN A 781 -9.31 1.70 -37.41
N THR A 782 -8.26 2.33 -37.92
CA THR A 782 -6.89 1.88 -37.69
C THR A 782 -6.51 2.06 -36.22
N LEU A 783 -6.86 3.18 -35.59
CA LEU A 783 -6.59 3.45 -34.18
C LEU A 783 -7.33 2.49 -33.24
N ASN A 784 -8.61 2.22 -33.49
CA ASN A 784 -9.39 1.27 -32.68
C ASN A 784 -8.79 -0.13 -32.73
N ASP A 785 -8.40 -0.58 -33.92
CA ASP A 785 -7.76 -1.88 -34.10
C ASP A 785 -6.39 -2.00 -33.41
N ILE A 786 -5.72 -0.86 -33.16
CA ILE A 786 -4.44 -0.77 -32.45
C ILE A 786 -4.66 -0.72 -30.94
N GLU A 787 -5.67 0.00 -30.45
CA GLU A 787 -5.99 0.13 -29.02
C GLU A 787 -6.44 -1.20 -28.39
N GLU A 788 -7.12 -2.07 -29.15
CA GLU A 788 -7.40 -3.44 -28.72
C GLU A 788 -6.10 -4.26 -28.46
N SER A 789 -4.98 -3.84 -29.04
CA SER A 789 -3.64 -4.39 -28.79
C SER A 789 -2.90 -3.51 -27.76
N SER A 790 -3.29 -3.65 -26.49
CA SER A 790 -2.77 -2.92 -25.31
C SER A 790 -1.25 -2.98 -25.05
N ALA A 791 -0.47 -3.58 -25.95
CA ALA A 791 0.96 -3.87 -25.81
C ALA A 791 1.90 -2.83 -26.44
N LEU A 792 1.40 -1.79 -27.09
CA LEU A 792 2.19 -0.92 -27.98
C LEU A 792 2.81 0.29 -27.27
N VAL A 793 3.50 0.04 -26.16
CA VAL A 793 4.27 1.07 -25.42
C VAL A 793 5.77 1.04 -25.81
N ASN A 794 6.25 -0.06 -26.40
CA ASN A 794 7.67 -0.25 -26.68
C ASN A 794 7.99 -0.16 -28.19
N SER A 795 9.11 0.49 -28.52
CA SER A 795 9.59 0.59 -29.91
C SER A 795 10.14 -0.76 -30.43
N VAL A 796 10.06 -0.97 -31.75
CA VAL A 796 10.60 -2.17 -32.43
C VAL A 796 12.08 -2.36 -32.12
N THR A 797 12.86 -1.27 -32.09
CA THR A 797 14.30 -1.28 -31.80
C THR A 797 14.57 -1.72 -30.36
N SER A 798 13.88 -1.13 -29.38
CA SER A 798 14.05 -1.48 -27.97
C SER A 798 13.70 -2.94 -27.69
N LEU A 799 12.63 -3.45 -28.30
CA LEU A 799 12.25 -4.86 -28.14
C LEU A 799 13.29 -5.81 -28.74
N ARG A 800 13.87 -5.49 -29.90
CA ARG A 800 14.94 -6.30 -30.51
C ARG A 800 16.22 -6.30 -29.68
N GLU A 801 16.59 -5.15 -29.11
CA GLU A 801 17.74 -5.06 -28.20
C GLU A 801 17.53 -5.90 -26.95
N GLN A 802 16.34 -5.83 -26.34
CA GLN A 802 15.99 -6.66 -25.18
C GLN A 802 16.03 -8.16 -25.51
N ILE A 803 15.47 -8.58 -26.64
CA ILE A 803 15.54 -9.98 -27.11
C ILE A 803 17.00 -10.42 -27.26
N THR A 804 17.83 -9.57 -27.88
CA THR A 804 19.26 -9.86 -28.07
C THR A 804 20.01 -9.96 -26.74
N ASP A 805 19.72 -9.11 -25.76
CA ASP A 805 20.29 -9.17 -24.41
C ASP A 805 19.92 -10.47 -23.69
N TYR A 806 18.65 -10.89 -23.79
CA TYR A 806 18.21 -12.18 -23.25
C TYR A 806 18.90 -13.36 -23.93
N GLU A 807 19.02 -13.36 -25.27
CA GLU A 807 19.75 -14.39 -26.02
C GLU A 807 21.22 -14.47 -25.57
N GLN A 808 21.89 -13.33 -25.39
CA GLN A 808 23.28 -13.29 -24.93
C GLN A 808 23.45 -13.81 -23.49
N LYS A 809 22.49 -13.52 -22.60
CA LYS A 809 22.50 -14.04 -21.22
C LYS A 809 22.28 -15.55 -21.18
N ILE A 810 21.31 -16.06 -21.93
CA ILE A 810 21.05 -17.51 -22.06
C ILE A 810 22.30 -18.20 -22.62
N ASP A 811 22.88 -17.68 -23.71
CA ASP A 811 24.11 -18.21 -24.30
C ASP A 811 25.30 -18.19 -23.32
N ALA A 812 25.40 -17.17 -22.47
CA ALA A 812 26.46 -17.08 -21.46
C ALA A 812 26.29 -18.15 -20.38
N LEU A 813 25.06 -18.40 -19.91
CA LEU A 813 24.76 -19.44 -18.93
C LEU A 813 24.96 -20.85 -19.50
N LEU A 814 24.50 -21.10 -20.73
CA LEU A 814 24.71 -22.37 -21.43
C LEU A 814 26.20 -22.64 -21.72
N LYS A 815 26.99 -21.60 -22.04
CA LYS A 815 28.45 -21.76 -22.20
C LYS A 815 29.17 -22.04 -20.89
N MET A 816 28.64 -21.57 -19.75
CA MET A 816 29.13 -22.00 -18.44
C MET A 816 28.87 -23.50 -18.23
N GLU A 817 27.76 -24.01 -18.75
CA GLU A 817 27.41 -25.44 -18.76
C GLU A 817 28.31 -26.26 -19.68
N ASP A 818 28.54 -25.84 -20.92
CA ASP A 818 29.41 -26.56 -21.88
C ASP A 818 30.90 -26.54 -21.49
N SER A 819 31.36 -25.48 -20.81
CA SER A 819 32.72 -25.45 -20.25
C SER A 819 32.90 -26.37 -19.04
N SER A 820 31.82 -26.95 -18.50
CA SER A 820 31.83 -27.82 -17.33
C SER A 820 32.01 -29.32 -17.65
N GLY A 821 32.02 -29.72 -18.93
CA GLY A 821 32.50 -31.04 -19.35
C GLY A 821 31.87 -32.24 -18.65
N ILE A 822 30.61 -32.15 -18.21
CA ILE A 822 29.86 -33.28 -17.65
C ILE A 822 29.12 -33.94 -18.83
N THR A 823 29.80 -34.88 -19.50
CA THR A 823 29.09 -35.90 -20.27
C THR A 823 28.74 -37.04 -19.31
N ALA A 824 27.47 -37.44 -19.35
CA ALA A 824 26.86 -38.46 -18.50
C ALA A 824 27.58 -39.82 -18.52
#